data_AF-A0A9P6Z858-F1
#
_entry.id   AF-A0A9P6Z858-F1
#
_cell.length_a   1.000
_cell.length_b   1.000
_cell.length_c   1.000
_cell.angle_alpha   90.00
_cell.angle_beta   90.00
_cell.angle_gamma   90.00
#
_symmetry.space_group_name_H-M   'P 1'
#
loop_
_entity.id
_entity.type
_entity.pdbx_description
1 polymer ?
#
loop_
_entity_poly.entity_id
_entity_poly.type
_entity_poly.pdbx_seq_one_letter_code
_entity_poly.pdbx_strand_id
1 'polypeptide(L)'
;MKYGQELQQNIFAPWRLSYVSYDILKYELKNRQLDHAWTAKDEQEFINLLDNELSKVYDFINAKLSEIDARILYCERTIQTLRKNPGMASEANFGIMDEALTEILFDVNDLSKFTRVNFVAIQKILKKHDKWTHIQLKQAFVEKLREKPLDKQRFDVAIIYISALHDICRNRGQQSLGNSASGGDQNAFERATAKYWIHPDNITEVKAIIMLHLPVLIYNKQKKWEPSDSAISSVYFDNSNFDLYTTRLQRDEGSEAIRFRWYGPKDETNIYIERKTHHAEWLNGASVKDRFRLKEDQVDAFMNASLTPDKIAHDLIQSGLKKTTVDHIHFIARGVQQSFREKKLEPMVRAYYNRTAFQLPDDQRLRISLDSDLTFIREDHLDHMLRRQSPQHWRREDVGIDYPFYNVQKKDILRFPYAVLETKLQTHLGQQPPEWLTSLTESHLVHEVPRFSKYLHGASHFYRERLALLPWWLSELNVDIRKPRAENRGLTRSHSFRPLIDGKYRRAMIEETERENKKEVVSKQSEHISAQHSSSATEVNDISYEPSYNYDMTKKYHGLPPVPPEKISETKTSPEPLNSLENLSLLDKLFTRKKSDIEMGSGPKRVGVKVRVEPKVFFANERTFISWLQFCALLLTVALNLLNFGDKTSRIIGGIFIVLSAGIAVYALYRFEKRAWMINRRIDGRYDDLWGPAVLCLLLVVALIVNFYLRFK
;
A
#
# COMPACT_ATOMS: atom_id res chain seq x y z
N MET A 1 6.28 -5.53 -23.50
CA MET A 1 6.71 -6.89 -23.93
C MET A 1 5.68 -7.49 -24.89
N LYS A 2 5.99 -8.59 -25.59
CA LYS A 2 4.98 -9.37 -26.35
C LYS A 2 4.20 -10.25 -25.36
N TYR A 3 2.87 -10.29 -25.43
CA TYR A 3 2.04 -10.97 -24.41
C TYR A 3 2.37 -12.46 -24.20
N GLY A 4 2.83 -13.19 -25.23
CA GLY A 4 3.27 -14.58 -25.05
C GLY A 4 4.45 -14.72 -24.07
N GLN A 5 5.37 -13.75 -24.03
CA GLN A 5 6.47 -13.73 -23.06
C GLN A 5 5.96 -13.42 -21.64
N GLU A 6 5.05 -12.45 -21.53
CA GLU A 6 4.37 -12.09 -20.27
C GLU A 6 3.58 -13.28 -19.70
N LEU A 7 2.92 -14.08 -20.57
CA LEU A 7 2.26 -15.33 -20.19
C LEU A 7 3.26 -16.37 -19.68
N GLN A 8 4.31 -16.69 -20.44
CA GLN A 8 5.31 -17.70 -20.04
C GLN A 8 5.99 -17.36 -18.70
N GLN A 9 6.24 -16.07 -18.43
CA GLN A 9 6.79 -15.58 -17.15
C GLN A 9 5.80 -15.70 -15.97
N ASN A 10 4.50 -15.83 -16.22
CA ASN A 10 3.44 -15.92 -15.20
C ASN A 10 2.79 -17.32 -15.10
N ILE A 11 3.29 -18.32 -15.84
CA ILE A 11 2.84 -19.71 -15.71
C ILE A 11 3.37 -20.30 -14.39
N PHE A 12 2.46 -20.70 -13.51
CA PHE A 12 2.78 -21.58 -12.39
C PHE A 12 3.05 -22.99 -12.92
N ALA A 13 4.29 -23.44 -12.83
CA ALA A 13 4.76 -24.65 -13.53
C ALA A 13 3.94 -25.93 -13.24
N PRO A 14 3.49 -26.23 -11.99
CA PRO A 14 2.66 -27.41 -11.71
C PRO A 14 1.33 -27.45 -12.45
N TRP A 15 0.80 -26.32 -12.93
CA TRP A 15 -0.48 -26.23 -13.65
C TRP A 15 -0.31 -25.85 -15.13
N ARG A 16 0.92 -25.96 -15.67
CA ARG A 16 1.31 -25.52 -17.03
C ARG A 16 0.37 -26.00 -18.14
N LEU A 17 -0.16 -27.23 -18.05
CA LEU A 17 -1.05 -27.82 -19.05
C LEU A 17 -2.48 -27.23 -19.01
N SER A 18 -2.92 -26.75 -17.85
CA SER A 18 -4.24 -26.16 -17.64
C SER A 18 -4.38 -24.73 -18.18
N TYR A 19 -3.26 -24.03 -18.40
CA TYR A 19 -3.26 -22.67 -18.97
C TYR A 19 -3.76 -22.66 -20.41
N VAL A 20 -4.25 -21.49 -20.86
CA VAL A 20 -4.64 -21.25 -22.24
C VAL A 20 -3.45 -21.48 -23.17
N SER A 21 -3.64 -22.30 -24.21
CA SER A 21 -2.70 -22.61 -25.29
C SER A 21 -2.47 -21.43 -26.24
N TYR A 22 -2.19 -20.25 -25.69
CA TYR A 22 -2.21 -18.96 -26.37
C TYR A 22 -1.31 -18.90 -27.60
N ASP A 23 -0.14 -19.53 -27.54
CA ASP A 23 0.80 -19.54 -28.66
C ASP A 23 0.38 -20.48 -29.79
N ILE A 24 -0.41 -21.52 -29.52
CA ILE A 24 -1.06 -22.40 -30.52
C ILE A 24 -2.23 -21.64 -31.17
N LEU A 25 -3.14 -21.06 -30.39
CA LEU A 25 -4.23 -20.23 -30.93
C LEU A 25 -3.70 -19.05 -31.76
N LYS A 26 -2.56 -18.46 -31.35
CA LYS A 26 -1.82 -17.43 -32.09
C LYS A 26 -1.16 -17.95 -33.37
N TYR A 27 -0.81 -19.23 -33.43
CA TYR A 27 -0.22 -19.87 -34.60
C TYR A 27 -1.31 -20.19 -35.64
N GLU A 28 -2.37 -20.89 -35.24
CA GLU A 28 -3.55 -21.19 -36.06
C GLU A 28 -4.11 -19.93 -36.75
N LEU A 29 -4.42 -18.90 -35.95
CA LEU A 29 -4.93 -17.61 -36.45
C LEU A 29 -4.00 -16.94 -37.48
N LYS A 30 -2.69 -17.12 -37.34
CA LYS A 30 -1.71 -16.49 -38.24
C LYS A 30 -1.50 -17.31 -39.50
N ASN A 31 -1.47 -18.64 -39.40
CA ASN A 31 -1.19 -19.51 -40.53
C ASN A 31 -2.37 -19.54 -41.51
N ARG A 32 -3.59 -19.82 -41.04
CA ARG A 32 -4.81 -19.82 -41.88
C ARG A 32 -4.99 -18.50 -42.64
N GLN A 33 -4.77 -17.38 -41.95
CA GLN A 33 -4.83 -16.03 -42.53
C GLN A 33 -3.77 -15.77 -43.63
N LEU A 34 -2.60 -16.41 -43.55
CA LEU A 34 -1.49 -16.25 -44.49
C LEU A 34 -1.50 -17.27 -45.63
N ASP A 35 -2.12 -18.43 -45.43
CA ASP A 35 -2.14 -19.55 -46.36
C ASP A 35 -3.26 -19.41 -47.41
N HIS A 36 -4.51 -19.25 -46.95
CA HIS A 36 -5.70 -19.20 -47.81
C HIS A 36 -6.67 -18.06 -47.48
N ALA A 37 -6.27 -17.13 -46.59
CA ALA A 37 -7.13 -16.13 -45.94
C ALA A 37 -8.26 -16.74 -45.09
N TRP A 38 -8.89 -15.91 -44.25
CA TRP A 38 -9.86 -16.38 -43.26
C TRP A 38 -11.20 -16.76 -43.89
N THR A 39 -11.62 -18.02 -43.73
CA THR A 39 -12.91 -18.52 -44.23
C THR A 39 -13.94 -18.69 -43.10
N ALA A 40 -15.21 -18.87 -43.45
CA ALA A 40 -16.25 -19.20 -42.49
C ALA A 40 -16.00 -20.55 -41.76
N LYS A 41 -15.24 -21.46 -42.37
CA LYS A 41 -14.82 -22.73 -41.76
C LYS A 41 -13.73 -22.50 -40.70
N ASP A 42 -12.81 -21.57 -40.95
CA ASP A 42 -11.80 -21.15 -39.96
C ASP A 42 -12.42 -20.46 -38.76
N GLU A 43 -13.39 -19.57 -38.97
CA GLU A 43 -14.15 -18.94 -37.89
C GLU A 43 -14.77 -20.00 -36.97
N GLN A 44 -15.47 -21.01 -37.55
CA GLN A 44 -16.11 -22.06 -36.78
C GLN A 44 -15.10 -22.98 -36.06
N GLU A 45 -14.02 -23.40 -36.73
CA GLU A 45 -12.96 -24.20 -36.09
C GLU A 45 -12.23 -23.43 -34.98
N PHE A 46 -11.96 -22.15 -35.19
CA PHE A 46 -11.30 -21.29 -34.21
C PHE A 46 -12.17 -21.00 -32.98
N ILE A 47 -13.48 -20.81 -33.18
CA ILE A 47 -14.47 -20.73 -32.10
C ILE A 47 -14.46 -22.02 -31.26
N ASN A 48 -14.44 -23.19 -31.91
CA ASN A 48 -14.38 -24.49 -31.22
C ASN A 48 -13.08 -24.67 -30.44
N LEU A 49 -11.93 -24.32 -31.02
CA LEU A 49 -10.63 -24.33 -30.33
C LEU A 49 -10.63 -23.40 -29.10
N LEU A 50 -11.22 -22.20 -29.22
CA LEU A 50 -11.27 -21.23 -28.14
C LEU A 50 -12.25 -21.62 -27.02
N ASP A 51 -13.38 -22.25 -27.35
CA ASP A 51 -14.34 -22.75 -26.35
C ASP A 51 -13.81 -24.01 -25.62
N ASN A 52 -13.08 -24.88 -26.32
CA ASN A 52 -12.36 -26.00 -25.68
C ASN A 52 -11.32 -25.48 -24.67
N GLU A 53 -10.53 -24.47 -25.04
CA GLU A 53 -9.55 -23.84 -24.15
C GLU A 53 -10.21 -23.06 -23.00
N LEU A 54 -11.35 -22.40 -23.22
CA LEU A 54 -12.17 -21.79 -22.15
C LEU A 54 -12.70 -22.84 -21.18
N SER A 55 -13.21 -23.97 -21.68
CA SER A 55 -13.75 -25.07 -20.87
C SER A 55 -12.65 -25.68 -20.00
N LYS A 56 -11.52 -26.07 -20.59
CA LYS A 56 -10.33 -26.58 -19.88
C LYS A 56 -9.92 -25.71 -18.69
N VAL A 57 -9.89 -24.39 -18.89
CA VAL A 57 -9.56 -23.42 -17.84
C VAL A 57 -10.65 -23.35 -16.77
N TYR A 58 -11.93 -23.25 -17.18
CA TYR A 58 -13.07 -23.13 -16.28
C TYR A 58 -13.23 -24.38 -15.38
N ASP A 59 -13.17 -25.56 -15.98
CA ASP A 59 -13.33 -26.85 -15.29
C ASP A 59 -12.18 -27.09 -14.30
N PHE A 60 -10.94 -26.73 -14.67
CA PHE A 60 -9.79 -26.77 -13.76
C PHE A 60 -9.96 -25.83 -12.57
N ILE A 61 -10.49 -24.61 -12.78
CA ILE A 61 -10.75 -23.66 -11.69
C ILE A 61 -11.81 -24.21 -10.73
N ASN A 62 -12.93 -24.75 -11.25
CA ASN A 62 -13.99 -25.30 -10.43
C ASN A 62 -13.54 -26.54 -9.64
N ALA A 63 -12.72 -27.40 -10.25
CA ALA A 63 -12.10 -28.53 -9.55
C ALA A 63 -11.17 -28.06 -8.42
N LYS A 64 -10.33 -27.04 -8.65
CA LYS A 64 -9.44 -26.50 -7.62
C LYS A 64 -10.14 -25.69 -6.53
N LEU A 65 -11.25 -25.00 -6.84
CA LEU A 65 -12.12 -24.41 -5.82
C LEU A 65 -12.74 -25.50 -4.93
N SER A 66 -13.24 -26.59 -5.53
CA SER A 66 -13.83 -27.72 -4.79
C SER A 66 -12.81 -28.41 -3.86
N GLU A 67 -11.55 -28.56 -4.31
CA GLU A 67 -10.45 -29.07 -3.50
C GLU A 67 -10.13 -28.14 -2.31
N ILE A 68 -10.09 -26.82 -2.55
CA ILE A 68 -9.86 -25.80 -1.52
C ILE A 68 -10.99 -25.81 -0.47
N ASP A 69 -12.25 -25.81 -0.90
CA ASP A 69 -13.41 -25.82 0.00
C ASP A 69 -13.46 -27.11 0.83
N ALA A 70 -13.15 -28.28 0.24
CA ALA A 70 -13.04 -29.54 0.97
C ALA A 70 -11.94 -29.50 2.04
N ARG A 71 -10.79 -28.88 1.75
CA ARG A 71 -9.68 -28.70 2.70
C ARG A 71 -10.02 -27.71 3.82
N ILE A 72 -10.74 -26.62 3.52
CA ILE A 72 -11.26 -25.67 4.52
C ILE A 72 -12.24 -26.38 5.46
N LEU A 73 -13.19 -27.15 4.92
CA LEU A 73 -14.17 -27.92 5.71
C LEU A 73 -13.50 -29.00 6.59
N TYR A 74 -12.41 -29.61 6.12
CA TYR A 74 -11.62 -30.54 6.94
C TYR A 74 -10.93 -29.83 8.11
N CYS A 75 -10.30 -28.67 7.87
CA CYS A 75 -9.67 -27.86 8.91
C CYS A 75 -10.72 -27.38 9.92
N GLU A 76 -11.88 -26.88 9.46
CA GLU A 76 -12.99 -26.46 10.33
C GLU A 76 -13.44 -27.61 11.25
N ARG A 77 -13.77 -28.79 10.69
CA ARG A 77 -14.25 -29.93 11.48
C ARG A 77 -13.21 -30.40 12.50
N THR A 78 -11.94 -30.38 12.13
CA THR A 78 -10.84 -30.74 13.03
C THR A 78 -10.71 -29.71 14.16
N ILE A 79 -10.70 -28.41 13.85
CA ILE A 79 -10.66 -27.32 14.83
C ILE A 79 -11.87 -27.35 15.77
N GLN A 80 -13.09 -27.59 15.25
CA GLN A 80 -14.29 -27.76 16.07
C GLN A 80 -14.19 -28.98 17.00
N THR A 81 -13.51 -30.05 16.57
CA THR A 81 -13.28 -31.26 17.38
C THR A 81 -12.24 -31.02 18.48
N LEU A 82 -11.15 -30.32 18.18
CA LEU A 82 -10.15 -29.89 19.17
C LEU A 82 -10.79 -29.00 20.25
N ARG A 83 -11.64 -28.03 19.85
CA ARG A 83 -12.36 -27.15 20.80
C ARG A 83 -13.38 -27.88 21.68
N LYS A 84 -13.90 -29.04 21.26
CA LYS A 84 -14.84 -29.87 22.05
C LYS A 84 -14.13 -30.85 22.98
N ASN A 85 -12.89 -31.22 22.70
CA ASN A 85 -12.15 -32.28 23.40
C ASN A 85 -10.84 -31.75 24.01
N PRO A 86 -10.87 -31.17 25.22
CA PRO A 86 -9.68 -30.56 25.85
C PRO A 86 -8.45 -31.47 25.92
N GLY A 87 -8.63 -32.78 26.11
CA GLY A 87 -7.53 -33.76 26.12
C GLY A 87 -6.79 -33.93 24.79
N MET A 88 -7.36 -33.46 23.67
CA MET A 88 -6.71 -33.40 22.35
C MET A 88 -6.30 -31.98 21.94
N ALA A 89 -6.63 -30.96 22.74
CA ALA A 89 -6.40 -29.53 22.43
C ALA A 89 -4.94 -29.10 22.68
N SER A 90 -3.98 -29.81 22.10
CA SER A 90 -2.55 -29.48 22.19
C SER A 90 -2.18 -28.31 21.28
N GLU A 91 -1.14 -27.57 21.67
CA GLU A 91 -0.57 -26.49 20.83
C GLU A 91 -0.05 -27.02 19.48
N ALA A 92 0.54 -28.22 19.46
CA ALA A 92 0.96 -28.88 18.22
C ALA A 92 -0.23 -29.14 17.27
N ASN A 93 -1.38 -29.57 17.78
CA ASN A 93 -2.55 -29.87 16.95
C ASN A 93 -3.17 -28.60 16.35
N PHE A 94 -3.16 -27.47 17.07
CA PHE A 94 -3.54 -26.17 16.48
C PHE A 94 -2.49 -25.65 15.50
N GLY A 95 -1.19 -25.87 15.76
CA GLY A 95 -0.11 -25.51 14.85
C GLY A 95 -0.20 -26.23 13.49
N ILE A 96 -0.45 -27.55 13.48
CA ILE A 96 -0.65 -28.34 12.25
C ILE A 96 -1.85 -27.81 11.44
N MET A 97 -2.92 -27.35 12.11
CA MET A 97 -4.05 -26.71 11.44
C MET A 97 -3.72 -25.31 10.91
N ASP A 98 -2.92 -24.50 11.62
CA ASP A 98 -2.47 -23.18 11.15
C ASP A 98 -1.54 -23.30 9.92
N GLU A 99 -0.66 -24.30 9.89
CA GLU A 99 0.18 -24.64 8.73
C GLU A 99 -0.67 -25.12 7.54
N ALA A 100 -1.65 -26.01 7.77
CA ALA A 100 -2.57 -26.49 6.73
C ALA A 100 -3.40 -25.34 6.12
N LEU A 101 -3.89 -24.41 6.94
CA LEU A 101 -4.59 -23.20 6.50
C LEU A 101 -3.68 -22.25 5.71
N THR A 102 -2.40 -22.16 6.09
CA THR A 102 -1.38 -21.38 5.37
C THR A 102 -1.15 -21.91 3.96
N GLU A 103 -1.03 -23.23 3.77
CA GLU A 103 -0.91 -23.81 2.42
C GLU A 103 -2.19 -23.65 1.59
N ILE A 104 -3.39 -23.76 2.20
CA ILE A 104 -4.66 -23.45 1.49
C ILE A 104 -4.66 -21.98 1.03
N LEU A 105 -4.15 -21.05 1.85
CA LEU A 105 -4.03 -19.63 1.49
C LEU A 105 -3.07 -19.40 0.30
N PHE A 106 -1.99 -20.18 0.21
CA PHE A 106 -1.09 -20.15 -0.96
C PHE A 106 -1.76 -20.73 -2.22
N ASP A 107 -2.52 -21.83 -2.09
CA ASP A 107 -3.29 -22.38 -3.21
C ASP A 107 -4.37 -21.42 -3.71
N VAL A 108 -5.05 -20.70 -2.81
CA VAL A 108 -5.99 -19.62 -3.17
C VAL A 108 -5.30 -18.47 -3.91
N ASN A 109 -4.11 -18.06 -3.47
CA ASN A 109 -3.31 -17.02 -4.13
C ASN A 109 -2.89 -17.44 -5.55
N ASP A 110 -2.38 -18.64 -5.72
CA ASP A 110 -1.92 -19.14 -7.02
C ASP A 110 -3.11 -19.41 -7.97
N LEU A 111 -4.25 -19.90 -7.45
CA LEU A 111 -5.49 -20.06 -8.24
C LEU A 111 -6.06 -18.72 -8.70
N SER A 112 -6.00 -17.69 -7.84
CA SER A 112 -6.37 -16.32 -8.22
C SER A 112 -5.47 -15.75 -9.33
N LYS A 113 -4.16 -16.01 -9.26
CA LYS A 113 -3.21 -15.65 -10.33
C LYS A 113 -3.50 -16.42 -11.62
N PHE A 114 -3.74 -17.73 -11.55
CA PHE A 114 -4.10 -18.59 -12.68
C PHE A 114 -5.34 -18.08 -13.41
N THR A 115 -6.45 -17.87 -12.70
CA THR A 115 -7.73 -17.40 -13.28
C THR A 115 -7.55 -16.07 -14.02
N ARG A 116 -6.87 -15.10 -13.39
CA ARG A 116 -6.60 -13.79 -13.98
C ARG A 116 -5.75 -13.88 -15.25
N VAL A 117 -4.64 -14.63 -15.22
CA VAL A 117 -3.72 -14.78 -16.35
C VAL A 117 -4.43 -15.43 -17.55
N ASN A 118 -5.25 -16.45 -17.31
CA ASN A 118 -6.01 -17.11 -18.37
C ASN A 118 -7.15 -16.24 -18.92
N PHE A 119 -7.89 -15.51 -18.07
CA PHE A 119 -8.88 -14.53 -18.53
C PHE A 119 -8.25 -13.46 -19.43
N VAL A 120 -7.09 -12.92 -19.04
CA VAL A 120 -6.34 -11.97 -19.88
C VAL A 120 -5.86 -12.64 -21.18
N ALA A 121 -5.46 -13.91 -21.16
CA ALA A 121 -5.08 -14.63 -22.38
C ALA A 121 -6.26 -14.74 -23.38
N ILE A 122 -7.46 -15.07 -22.91
CA ILE A 122 -8.68 -15.12 -23.74
C ILE A 122 -9.01 -13.73 -24.30
N GLN A 123 -8.97 -12.67 -23.47
CA GLN A 123 -9.16 -11.29 -23.97
C GLN A 123 -8.11 -10.88 -25.01
N LYS A 124 -6.84 -11.29 -24.84
CA LYS A 124 -5.71 -10.95 -25.73
C LYS A 124 -5.68 -11.80 -27.00
N ILE A 125 -6.38 -12.94 -27.07
CA ILE A 125 -6.53 -13.71 -28.32
C ILE A 125 -7.76 -13.23 -29.09
N LEU A 126 -8.91 -12.98 -28.43
CA LEU A 126 -10.07 -12.33 -29.04
C LEU A 126 -9.70 -10.98 -29.67
N LYS A 127 -9.02 -10.09 -28.94
CA LYS A 127 -8.53 -8.81 -29.50
C LYS A 127 -7.51 -8.99 -30.65
N LYS A 128 -6.85 -10.15 -30.77
CA LYS A 128 -5.98 -10.44 -31.92
C LYS A 128 -6.80 -10.93 -33.11
N HIS A 129 -7.76 -11.81 -32.88
CA HIS A 129 -8.72 -12.31 -33.88
C HIS A 129 -9.40 -11.14 -34.59
N ASP A 130 -10.13 -10.29 -33.84
CA ASP A 130 -10.84 -9.12 -34.39
C ASP A 130 -9.92 -8.17 -35.20
N LYS A 131 -8.61 -8.15 -34.91
CA LYS A 131 -7.62 -7.33 -35.63
C LYS A 131 -7.07 -8.01 -36.90
N TRP A 132 -7.07 -9.34 -36.97
CA TRP A 132 -6.53 -10.11 -38.10
C TRP A 132 -7.61 -10.46 -39.12
N THR A 133 -8.81 -10.82 -38.65
CA THR A 133 -9.92 -11.30 -39.49
C THR A 133 -10.96 -10.21 -39.79
N HIS A 134 -10.90 -9.09 -39.06
CA HIS A 134 -11.89 -8.01 -39.05
C HIS A 134 -13.32 -8.40 -38.58
N ILE A 135 -13.53 -9.65 -38.16
CA ILE A 135 -14.79 -10.17 -37.62
C ILE A 135 -14.87 -9.85 -36.12
N GLN A 136 -16.01 -9.35 -35.64
CA GLN A 136 -16.20 -8.90 -34.25
C GLN A 136 -16.47 -10.05 -33.27
N LEU A 137 -15.68 -11.13 -33.34
CA LEU A 137 -15.84 -12.33 -32.51
C LEU A 137 -15.87 -12.00 -31.02
N LYS A 138 -15.07 -11.03 -30.55
CA LYS A 138 -15.10 -10.60 -29.15
C LYS A 138 -16.51 -10.24 -28.65
N GLN A 139 -17.40 -9.70 -29.50
CA GLN A 139 -18.77 -9.37 -29.08
C GLN A 139 -19.67 -10.62 -29.00
N ALA A 140 -19.61 -11.51 -30.00
CA ALA A 140 -20.34 -12.77 -29.97
C ALA A 140 -19.90 -13.69 -28.81
N PHE A 141 -18.60 -13.73 -28.53
CA PHE A 141 -18.01 -14.56 -27.46
C PHE A 141 -18.31 -14.04 -26.04
N VAL A 142 -18.99 -12.89 -25.88
CA VAL A 142 -19.45 -12.40 -24.56
C VAL A 142 -20.41 -13.37 -23.90
N GLU A 143 -21.24 -14.09 -24.66
CA GLU A 143 -22.26 -14.98 -24.09
C GLU A 143 -21.61 -16.24 -23.49
N LYS A 144 -20.70 -16.89 -24.22
CA LYS A 144 -19.85 -17.98 -23.69
C LYS A 144 -19.03 -17.55 -22.46
N LEU A 145 -18.57 -16.31 -22.40
CA LEU A 145 -17.90 -15.75 -21.23
C LEU A 145 -18.84 -15.45 -20.05
N ARG A 146 -20.16 -15.33 -20.26
CA ARG A 146 -21.15 -15.26 -19.17
C ARG A 146 -21.54 -16.64 -18.66
N GLU A 147 -21.57 -17.64 -19.53
CA GLU A 147 -21.81 -19.06 -19.19
C GLU A 147 -20.65 -19.64 -18.36
N LYS A 148 -19.40 -19.32 -18.72
CA LYS A 148 -18.17 -19.79 -18.08
C LYS A 148 -17.39 -18.59 -17.48
N PRO A 149 -17.90 -17.93 -16.43
CA PRO A 149 -17.37 -16.65 -15.96
C PRO A 149 -16.05 -16.82 -15.20
N LEU A 150 -14.95 -16.43 -15.85
CA LEU A 150 -13.63 -16.35 -15.24
C LEU A 150 -13.43 -15.06 -14.41
N ASP A 151 -14.17 -14.00 -14.71
CA ASP A 151 -14.03 -12.67 -14.07
C ASP A 151 -14.79 -12.53 -12.74
N LYS A 152 -15.75 -13.43 -12.46
CA LYS A 152 -16.59 -13.40 -11.25
C LYS A 152 -16.09 -14.27 -10.10
N GLN A 153 -14.97 -14.97 -10.27
CA GLN A 153 -14.46 -15.93 -9.28
C GLN A 153 -13.92 -15.21 -8.03
N ARG A 154 -14.76 -15.09 -6.99
CA ARG A 154 -14.45 -14.36 -5.75
C ARG A 154 -13.91 -15.27 -4.65
N PHE A 155 -12.59 -15.36 -4.60
CA PHE A 155 -11.83 -16.02 -3.52
C PHE A 155 -12.02 -15.38 -2.13
N ASP A 156 -12.68 -14.22 -2.04
CA ASP A 156 -12.96 -13.50 -0.78
C ASP A 156 -13.69 -14.36 0.26
N VAL A 157 -14.58 -15.25 -0.17
CA VAL A 157 -15.31 -16.18 0.71
C VAL A 157 -14.32 -17.10 1.45
N ALA A 158 -13.49 -17.82 0.68
CA ALA A 158 -12.48 -18.72 1.21
C ALA A 158 -11.46 -17.98 2.09
N ILE A 159 -10.99 -16.81 1.64
CA ILE A 159 -10.09 -15.91 2.40
C ILE A 159 -10.63 -15.59 3.79
N ILE A 160 -11.93 -15.31 3.92
CA ILE A 160 -12.56 -14.94 5.20
C ILE A 160 -12.74 -16.16 6.10
N TYR A 161 -13.12 -17.32 5.56
CA TYR A 161 -13.15 -18.58 6.34
C TYR A 161 -11.75 -18.99 6.82
N ILE A 162 -10.74 -18.97 5.94
CA ILE A 162 -9.34 -19.23 6.28
C ILE A 162 -8.87 -18.28 7.39
N SER A 163 -9.16 -16.98 7.27
CA SER A 163 -8.81 -16.00 8.31
C SER A 163 -9.49 -16.26 9.65
N ALA A 164 -10.75 -16.70 9.67
CA ALA A 164 -11.47 -16.99 10.90
C ALA A 164 -10.94 -18.26 11.59
N LEU A 165 -10.54 -19.27 10.81
CA LEU A 165 -9.92 -20.49 11.33
C LEU A 165 -8.49 -20.23 11.86
N HIS A 166 -7.68 -19.41 11.17
CA HIS A 166 -6.38 -18.95 11.68
C HIS A 166 -6.49 -18.22 13.02
N ASP A 167 -7.46 -17.30 13.17
CA ASP A 167 -7.68 -16.58 14.43
C ASP A 167 -8.01 -17.56 15.57
N ILE A 168 -8.80 -18.61 15.30
CA ILE A 168 -9.10 -19.67 16.27
C ILE A 168 -7.85 -20.50 16.60
N CYS A 169 -6.99 -20.84 15.64
CA CYS A 169 -5.74 -21.55 15.90
C CYS A 169 -4.77 -20.73 16.76
N ARG A 170 -4.54 -19.45 16.40
CA ARG A 170 -3.64 -18.53 17.15
C ARG A 170 -4.14 -18.30 18.58
N ASN A 171 -5.45 -18.17 18.76
CA ASN A 171 -6.07 -18.06 20.08
C ASN A 171 -6.28 -19.42 20.80
N ARG A 172 -5.64 -20.51 20.33
CA ARG A 172 -5.69 -21.87 20.93
C ARG A 172 -7.11 -22.37 21.21
N GLY A 173 -8.06 -22.08 20.32
CA GLY A 173 -9.48 -22.44 20.44
C GLY A 173 -10.33 -21.49 21.30
N GLN A 174 -9.74 -20.51 21.98
CA GLN A 174 -10.47 -19.47 22.70
C GLN A 174 -11.07 -18.44 21.72
N GLN A 175 -12.16 -17.78 22.11
CA GLN A 175 -12.70 -16.63 21.38
C GLN A 175 -12.10 -15.36 21.96
N SER A 176 -11.44 -14.56 21.12
CA SER A 176 -11.03 -13.18 21.48
C SER A 176 -12.26 -12.36 21.91
N LEU A 177 -12.08 -11.53 22.95
CA LEU A 177 -13.13 -11.01 23.81
C LEU A 177 -13.85 -9.76 23.24
N GLY A 178 -14.41 -9.93 22.05
CA GLY A 178 -15.28 -8.95 21.39
C GLY A 178 -14.55 -8.06 20.39
N ASN A 179 -15.27 -7.07 19.86
CA ASN A 179 -14.75 -6.16 18.85
C ASN A 179 -14.42 -4.80 19.50
N SER A 180 -13.18 -4.59 20.00
CA SER A 180 -12.74 -3.28 20.51
C SER A 180 -12.68 -2.19 19.42
N ALA A 181 -12.88 -2.56 18.16
CA ALA A 181 -13.24 -1.65 17.07
C ALA A 181 -14.51 -0.81 17.32
N SER A 182 -15.25 -1.07 18.41
CA SER A 182 -16.46 -0.34 18.86
C SER A 182 -16.19 1.03 19.50
N GLY A 183 -14.99 1.59 19.36
CA GLY A 183 -14.73 3.02 19.60
C GLY A 183 -14.92 3.48 21.05
N GLY A 184 -14.49 2.67 22.02
CA GLY A 184 -14.40 3.13 23.41
C GLY A 184 -13.41 4.28 23.55
N ASP A 185 -13.76 5.27 24.37
CA ASP A 185 -12.95 6.47 24.59
C ASP A 185 -11.55 6.09 25.10
N GLN A 186 -10.54 6.40 24.29
CA GLN A 186 -9.14 6.42 24.70
C GLN A 186 -8.53 7.74 24.23
N ASN A 187 -7.65 8.28 25.06
CA ASN A 187 -7.13 9.64 24.98
C ASN A 187 -6.51 9.97 23.61
N ALA A 188 -6.43 11.26 23.27
CA ALA A 188 -5.99 11.72 21.95
C ALA A 188 -4.62 11.15 21.55
N PHE A 189 -4.61 10.25 20.57
CA PHE A 189 -3.41 9.69 19.94
C PHE A 189 -3.33 10.11 18.48
N GLU A 190 -2.13 10.47 18.02
CA GLU A 190 -1.88 10.69 16.60
C GLU A 190 -2.02 9.38 15.81
N ARG A 191 -2.58 9.46 14.60
CA ARG A 191 -2.81 8.29 13.72
C ARG A 191 -2.22 8.49 12.34
N ALA A 192 -0.96 8.07 12.17
CA ALA A 192 -0.30 8.03 10.88
C ALA A 192 -1.13 7.16 9.90
N THR A 193 -1.54 7.76 8.77
CA THR A 193 -2.37 7.10 7.76
C THR A 193 -1.70 7.18 6.39
N ALA A 194 -1.03 6.11 5.98
CA ALA A 194 -0.43 6.00 4.65
C ALA A 194 -1.39 5.31 3.66
N LYS A 195 -1.16 5.52 2.36
CA LYS A 195 -1.98 4.97 1.28
C LYS A 195 -1.14 4.51 0.11
N TYR A 196 -1.50 3.36 -0.43
CA TYR A 196 -0.77 2.72 -1.52
C TYR A 196 -1.74 2.24 -2.59
N TRP A 197 -1.33 2.27 -3.84
CA TRP A 197 -1.97 1.53 -4.92
C TRP A 197 -1.37 0.12 -5.01
N ILE A 198 -2.22 -0.86 -5.35
CA ILE A 198 -1.84 -2.26 -5.56
C ILE A 198 -2.30 -2.64 -6.97
N HIS A 199 -1.39 -3.12 -7.81
CA HIS A 199 -1.74 -3.65 -9.12
C HIS A 199 -2.64 -4.90 -8.97
N PRO A 200 -3.70 -5.10 -9.78
CA PRO A 200 -4.64 -6.22 -9.61
C PRO A 200 -3.97 -7.59 -9.43
N ASP A 201 -2.90 -7.83 -10.19
CA ASP A 201 -1.98 -8.98 -10.12
C ASP A 201 -1.49 -9.36 -8.70
N ASN A 202 -1.40 -8.37 -7.81
CA ASN A 202 -0.82 -8.48 -6.47
C ASN A 202 -1.87 -8.47 -5.34
N ILE A 203 -3.16 -8.26 -5.64
CA ILE A 203 -4.20 -8.07 -4.60
C ILE A 203 -4.29 -9.27 -3.66
N THR A 204 -4.39 -10.48 -4.22
CA THR A 204 -4.56 -11.71 -3.42
C THR A 204 -3.31 -12.03 -2.61
N GLU A 205 -2.13 -11.74 -3.16
CA GLU A 205 -0.84 -11.89 -2.46
C GLU A 205 -0.74 -10.93 -1.27
N VAL A 206 -1.08 -9.65 -1.45
CA VAL A 206 -1.08 -8.68 -0.35
C VAL A 206 -2.14 -9.01 0.71
N LYS A 207 -3.36 -9.46 0.32
CA LYS A 207 -4.37 -9.96 1.27
C LYS A 207 -3.79 -11.10 2.12
N ALA A 208 -3.18 -12.10 1.48
CA ALA A 208 -2.63 -13.26 2.14
C ALA A 208 -1.43 -12.93 3.06
N ILE A 209 -0.50 -12.05 2.66
CA ILE A 209 0.58 -11.57 3.55
C ILE A 209 0.02 -10.92 4.81
N ILE A 210 -1.00 -10.05 4.67
CA ILE A 210 -1.60 -9.39 5.83
C ILE A 210 -2.27 -10.41 6.77
N MET A 211 -2.90 -11.47 6.23
CA MET A 211 -3.56 -12.53 7.03
C MET A 211 -2.60 -13.35 7.89
N LEU A 212 -1.32 -13.47 7.51
CA LEU A 212 -0.29 -14.09 8.34
C LEU A 212 -0.06 -13.32 9.66
N HIS A 213 -0.53 -12.09 9.78
CA HIS A 213 -0.32 -11.22 10.94
C HIS A 213 -1.60 -10.62 11.55
N LEU A 214 -2.62 -10.33 10.74
CA LEU A 214 -3.87 -9.68 11.17
C LEU A 214 -5.10 -10.42 10.61
N PRO A 215 -6.08 -10.83 11.44
CA PRO A 215 -7.30 -11.43 10.95
C PRO A 215 -8.21 -10.42 10.26
N VAL A 216 -9.09 -10.91 9.37
CA VAL A 216 -10.13 -10.10 8.73
C VAL A 216 -11.20 -9.71 9.76
N LEU A 217 -11.46 -8.41 9.86
CA LEU A 217 -12.45 -7.84 10.78
C LEU A 217 -13.87 -8.07 10.28
N ILE A 218 -14.53 -9.13 10.77
CA ILE A 218 -15.95 -9.40 10.53
C ILE A 218 -16.79 -8.55 11.50
N TYR A 219 -17.65 -7.68 10.95
CA TYR A 219 -18.49 -6.76 11.73
C TYR A 219 -19.68 -7.44 12.42
N ASN A 220 -20.37 -8.34 11.71
CA ASN A 220 -21.49 -9.13 12.22
C ASN A 220 -21.04 -10.59 12.23
N LYS A 221 -20.80 -11.16 13.42
CA LYS A 221 -20.33 -12.55 13.57
C LYS A 221 -21.49 -13.56 13.62
N GLN A 222 -22.74 -13.08 13.60
CA GLN A 222 -23.97 -13.87 13.69
C GLN A 222 -24.54 -14.19 12.30
N LYS A 223 -24.37 -13.30 11.32
CA LYS A 223 -24.72 -13.54 9.91
C LYS A 223 -23.62 -14.39 9.25
N LYS A 224 -23.99 -15.36 8.41
CA LYS A 224 -23.05 -15.95 7.44
C LYS A 224 -22.55 -14.85 6.50
N TRP A 225 -21.24 -14.79 6.27
CA TRP A 225 -20.65 -13.78 5.40
C TRP A 225 -21.01 -14.03 3.92
N GLU A 226 -21.35 -12.95 3.21
CA GLU A 226 -21.66 -12.95 1.79
C GLU A 226 -20.77 -11.92 1.05
N PRO A 227 -20.45 -12.12 -0.25
CA PRO A 227 -19.67 -11.14 -1.03
C PRO A 227 -20.23 -9.72 -1.01
N SER A 228 -21.56 -9.59 -0.91
CA SER A 228 -22.29 -8.32 -0.72
C SER A 228 -21.83 -7.55 0.51
N ASP A 229 -21.48 -8.21 1.62
CA ASP A 229 -21.08 -7.55 2.89
C ASP A 229 -19.75 -6.79 2.77
N SER A 230 -18.95 -7.04 1.72
CA SER A 230 -17.75 -6.23 1.43
C SER A 230 -18.04 -4.92 0.69
N ALA A 231 -19.20 -4.79 0.06
CA ALA A 231 -19.51 -3.66 -0.81
C ALA A 231 -19.69 -2.36 0.01
N ILE A 232 -19.03 -1.30 -0.43
CA ILE A 232 -19.15 0.03 0.15
C ILE A 232 -19.35 1.05 -0.98
N SER A 233 -20.48 1.73 -0.93
CA SER A 233 -20.76 2.90 -1.78
C SER A 233 -20.66 4.18 -0.96
N SER A 234 -20.26 5.27 -1.60
CA SER A 234 -20.31 6.60 -1.01
C SER A 234 -20.55 7.67 -2.06
N VAL A 235 -21.69 8.35 -1.98
CA VAL A 235 -21.98 9.55 -2.77
C VAL A 235 -21.30 10.73 -2.08
N TYR A 236 -20.42 11.42 -2.80
CA TYR A 236 -19.81 12.67 -2.37
C TYR A 236 -20.58 13.86 -2.93
N PHE A 237 -20.68 14.89 -2.09
CA PHE A 237 -21.40 16.12 -2.37
C PHE A 237 -20.42 17.28 -2.58
N ASP A 238 -20.75 18.16 -3.52
CA ASP A 238 -20.10 19.45 -3.76
C ASP A 238 -21.11 20.36 -4.49
N ASN A 239 -20.71 21.57 -4.89
CA ASN A 239 -21.53 22.45 -5.71
C ASN A 239 -20.97 22.60 -7.14
N SER A 240 -21.66 23.39 -7.97
CA SER A 240 -21.28 23.64 -9.37
C SER A 240 -19.90 24.29 -9.57
N ASN A 241 -19.37 24.92 -8.51
CA ASN A 241 -18.10 25.64 -8.51
C ASN A 241 -16.93 24.77 -8.00
N PHE A 242 -17.24 23.59 -7.44
CA PHE A 242 -16.27 22.67 -6.85
C PHE A 242 -15.51 23.27 -5.65
N ASP A 243 -16.24 23.95 -4.76
CA ASP A 243 -15.68 24.60 -3.57
C ASP A 243 -15.12 23.59 -2.55
N LEU A 244 -15.83 22.47 -2.29
CA LEU A 244 -15.34 21.44 -1.39
C LEU A 244 -14.17 20.66 -2.00
N TYR A 245 -14.17 20.43 -3.31
CA TYR A 245 -13.02 19.88 -4.03
C TYR A 245 -11.78 20.75 -3.84
N THR A 246 -11.91 22.05 -4.13
CA THR A 246 -10.79 22.98 -4.25
C THR A 246 -10.12 23.18 -2.89
N THR A 247 -10.92 23.50 -1.88
CA THR A 247 -10.43 23.66 -0.50
C THR A 247 -9.84 22.36 0.08
N ARG A 248 -10.42 21.20 -0.25
CA ARG A 248 -9.92 19.88 0.20
C ARG A 248 -8.65 19.43 -0.53
N LEU A 249 -8.42 19.88 -1.76
CA LEU A 249 -7.17 19.67 -2.50
C LEU A 249 -6.05 20.59 -1.98
N GLN A 250 -6.38 21.86 -1.69
CA GLN A 250 -5.45 22.84 -1.11
C GLN A 250 -5.12 22.55 0.37
N ARG A 251 -6.00 21.82 1.08
CA ARG A 251 -5.94 21.50 2.53
C ARG A 251 -6.15 22.73 3.43
N ASP A 252 -7.12 23.56 3.09
CA ASP A 252 -7.45 24.73 3.90
C ASP A 252 -7.96 24.34 5.30
N GLU A 253 -7.86 25.28 6.23
CA GLU A 253 -8.50 25.18 7.55
C GLU A 253 -10.02 25.06 7.38
N GLY A 254 -10.64 24.17 8.15
CA GLY A 254 -12.07 23.87 8.03
C GLY A 254 -12.48 23.14 6.74
N SER A 255 -11.56 22.75 5.83
CA SER A 255 -11.97 22.18 4.52
C SER A 255 -12.72 20.86 4.64
N GLU A 256 -14.01 20.89 4.26
CA GLU A 256 -14.94 19.78 4.44
C GLU A 256 -14.92 18.80 3.26
N ALA A 257 -15.23 17.54 3.54
CA ALA A 257 -15.68 16.56 2.55
C ALA A 257 -16.89 15.81 3.11
N ILE A 258 -18.07 16.07 2.53
CA ILE A 258 -19.35 15.50 2.95
C ILE A 258 -19.71 14.35 2.01
N ARG A 259 -20.18 13.24 2.58
CA ARG A 259 -20.57 12.04 1.82
C ARG A 259 -21.62 11.20 2.53
N PHE A 260 -22.55 10.65 1.78
CA PHE A 260 -23.55 9.70 2.30
C PHE A 260 -23.12 8.29 1.89
N ARG A 261 -23.17 7.35 2.83
CA ARG A 261 -22.54 6.02 2.71
C ARG A 261 -23.47 4.92 3.21
N TRP A 262 -23.51 3.83 2.45
CA TRP A 262 -24.06 2.55 2.92
C TRP A 262 -23.03 1.43 2.75
N TYR A 263 -23.36 0.28 3.33
CA TYR A 263 -22.58 -0.96 3.27
C TYR A 263 -23.54 -2.04 2.75
N GLY A 264 -23.07 -2.98 1.93
CA GLY A 264 -23.95 -3.98 1.34
C GLY A 264 -24.74 -3.50 0.12
N PRO A 265 -25.88 -4.14 -0.21
CA PRO A 265 -26.68 -3.86 -1.40
C PRO A 265 -27.36 -2.49 -1.35
N LYS A 266 -27.99 -2.08 -2.46
CA LYS A 266 -28.67 -0.76 -2.56
C LYS A 266 -29.84 -0.61 -1.57
N ASP A 267 -30.41 -1.73 -1.15
CA ASP A 267 -31.61 -1.86 -0.32
C ASP A 267 -31.30 -1.77 1.19
N GLU A 268 -30.05 -1.47 1.58
CA GLU A 268 -29.66 -1.17 2.96
C GLU A 268 -30.34 0.12 3.46
N THR A 269 -31.21 -0.03 4.46
CA THR A 269 -31.99 1.07 5.05
C THR A 269 -31.18 2.08 5.86
N ASN A 270 -29.97 1.75 6.31
CA ASN A 270 -29.21 2.54 7.29
C ASN A 270 -28.10 3.37 6.61
N ILE A 271 -28.39 4.62 6.28
CA ILE A 271 -27.46 5.50 5.58
C ILE A 271 -26.62 6.28 6.59
N TYR A 272 -25.29 6.18 6.46
CA TYR A 272 -24.33 6.95 7.24
C TYR A 272 -24.06 8.29 6.58
N ILE A 273 -24.51 9.36 7.24
CA ILE A 273 -24.19 10.74 6.88
C ILE A 273 -22.82 11.03 7.48
N GLU A 274 -21.77 11.13 6.65
CA GLU A 274 -20.39 11.33 7.10
C GLU A 274 -19.83 12.69 6.66
N ARG A 275 -19.22 13.43 7.58
CA ARG A 275 -18.41 14.61 7.29
C ARG A 275 -16.96 14.37 7.67
N LYS A 276 -16.03 14.89 6.87
CA LYS A 276 -14.62 15.06 7.25
C LYS A 276 -14.23 16.51 7.20
N THR A 277 -13.83 17.07 8.33
CA THR A 277 -13.25 18.43 8.41
C THR A 277 -11.73 18.29 8.43
N HIS A 278 -11.01 19.25 7.86
CA HIS A 278 -9.56 19.33 7.94
C HIS A 278 -9.17 20.45 8.91
N HIS A 279 -8.21 20.20 9.79
CA HIS A 279 -7.55 21.24 10.58
C HIS A 279 -6.09 21.34 10.14
N ALA A 280 -5.59 22.57 10.09
CA ALA A 280 -4.24 22.90 9.69
C ALA A 280 -3.22 22.45 10.74
N GLU A 281 -1.96 22.34 10.33
CA GLU A 281 -0.89 21.71 11.14
C GLU A 281 -0.54 22.52 12.41
N TRP A 282 -0.96 23.79 12.51
CA TRP A 282 -0.88 24.61 13.73
C TRP A 282 -2.04 24.40 14.72
N LEU A 283 -3.13 23.75 14.29
CA LEU A 283 -4.28 23.30 15.10
C LEU A 283 -4.23 21.75 15.27
N ASN A 284 -3.03 21.23 15.56
CA ASN A 284 -2.71 19.80 15.66
C ASN A 284 -2.96 18.97 14.38
N GLY A 285 -3.26 19.57 13.22
CA GLY A 285 -3.29 18.91 11.90
C GLY A 285 -4.33 17.82 11.67
N ALA A 286 -5.11 17.46 12.69
CA ALA A 286 -5.97 16.28 12.68
C ALA A 286 -7.24 16.51 11.83
N SER A 287 -7.50 15.62 10.87
CA SER A 287 -8.80 15.62 10.17
C SER A 287 -9.86 14.89 11.00
N VAL A 288 -10.74 15.64 11.66
CA VAL A 288 -11.91 15.09 12.37
C VAL A 288 -12.85 14.41 11.38
N LYS A 289 -13.49 13.30 11.80
CA LYS A 289 -14.48 12.58 11.01
C LYS A 289 -15.76 12.32 11.82
N ASP A 290 -16.73 13.19 11.61
CA ASP A 290 -18.07 13.08 12.15
C ASP A 290 -18.92 12.06 11.37
N ARG A 291 -19.89 11.43 12.04
CA ARG A 291 -21.00 10.76 11.37
C ARG A 291 -22.23 10.56 12.27
N PHE A 292 -23.40 10.55 11.66
CA PHE A 292 -24.62 10.00 12.24
C PHE A 292 -25.28 9.01 11.26
N ARG A 293 -26.46 8.49 11.59
CA ARG A 293 -27.25 7.59 10.73
C ARG A 293 -28.64 8.18 10.52
N LEU A 294 -29.18 7.97 9.32
CA LEU A 294 -30.60 8.17 8.99
C LEU A 294 -31.15 6.89 8.37
N LYS A 295 -32.48 6.78 8.31
CA LYS A 295 -33.13 5.84 7.39
C LYS A 295 -33.13 6.40 5.96
N GLU A 296 -33.18 5.51 4.97
CA GLU A 296 -32.98 5.87 3.56
C GLU A 296 -34.06 6.82 3.02
N ASP A 297 -35.31 6.58 3.41
CA ASP A 297 -36.49 7.44 3.21
C ASP A 297 -36.37 8.83 3.86
N GLN A 298 -35.56 8.96 4.92
CA GLN A 298 -35.31 10.23 5.61
C GLN A 298 -34.21 11.08 4.95
N VAL A 299 -33.42 10.52 4.01
CA VAL A 299 -32.22 11.20 3.48
C VAL A 299 -32.58 12.42 2.63
N ASP A 300 -33.52 12.27 1.69
CA ASP A 300 -33.97 13.39 0.84
C ASP A 300 -34.65 14.48 1.67
N ALA A 301 -35.45 14.08 2.66
CA ALA A 301 -36.09 14.99 3.61
C ALA A 301 -35.08 15.77 4.47
N PHE A 302 -33.95 15.16 4.81
CA PHE A 302 -32.86 15.85 5.50
C PHE A 302 -32.07 16.78 4.56
N MET A 303 -31.84 16.40 3.31
CA MET A 303 -31.18 17.24 2.30
C MET A 303 -32.00 18.50 1.97
N ASN A 304 -33.31 18.36 1.75
CA ASN A 304 -34.21 19.48 1.45
C ASN A 304 -34.66 20.27 2.70
N ALA A 305 -34.14 19.90 3.87
CA ALA A 305 -34.40 20.51 5.18
C ALA A 305 -35.86 20.46 5.70
N SER A 306 -36.72 19.62 5.13
CA SER A 306 -38.05 19.33 5.70
C SER A 306 -37.95 18.50 7.00
N LEU A 307 -36.94 17.62 7.09
CA LEU A 307 -36.49 16.98 8.32
C LEU A 307 -35.34 17.79 8.92
N THR A 308 -35.57 18.44 10.06
CA THR A 308 -34.58 19.27 10.74
C THR A 308 -33.77 18.46 11.76
N PRO A 309 -32.53 18.89 12.10
CA PRO A 309 -31.74 18.32 13.18
C PRO A 309 -32.50 18.23 14.52
N ASP A 310 -33.37 19.21 14.80
CA ASP A 310 -34.16 19.27 16.04
C ASP A 310 -35.22 18.16 16.11
N LYS A 311 -35.88 17.85 14.98
CA LYS A 311 -36.78 16.69 14.86
C LYS A 311 -35.99 15.39 15.07
N ILE A 312 -34.87 15.22 14.36
CA ILE A 312 -34.00 14.05 14.49
C ILE A 312 -33.56 13.84 15.95
N ALA A 313 -33.18 14.91 16.66
CA ALA A 313 -32.79 14.84 18.06
C ALA A 313 -33.96 14.47 18.99
N HIS A 314 -35.12 15.09 18.78
CA HIS A 314 -36.35 14.77 19.51
C HIS A 314 -36.76 13.30 19.34
N ASP A 315 -36.76 12.78 18.11
CA ASP A 315 -37.17 11.41 17.80
C ASP A 315 -36.17 10.39 18.38
N LEU A 316 -34.87 10.73 18.41
CA LEU A 316 -33.86 9.93 19.08
C LEU A 316 -34.01 9.93 20.62
N ILE A 317 -34.42 11.06 21.23
CA ILE A 317 -34.76 11.11 22.66
C ILE A 317 -35.97 10.22 22.94
N GLN A 318 -37.02 10.26 22.11
CA GLN A 318 -38.18 9.36 22.25
C GLN A 318 -37.79 7.88 22.09
N SER A 319 -36.81 7.57 21.24
CA SER A 319 -36.26 6.20 21.11
C SER A 319 -35.39 5.74 22.29
N GLY A 320 -35.18 6.58 23.30
CA GLY A 320 -34.41 6.24 24.51
C GLY A 320 -32.89 6.35 24.38
N LEU A 321 -32.36 7.05 23.37
CA LEU A 321 -30.92 7.27 23.26
C LEU A 321 -30.39 8.19 24.38
N LYS A 322 -29.16 7.92 24.83
CA LYS A 322 -28.47 8.77 25.81
C LYS A 322 -28.31 10.19 25.28
N LYS A 323 -28.69 11.19 26.10
CA LYS A 323 -28.64 12.62 25.73
C LYS A 323 -27.29 13.05 25.13
N THR A 324 -26.16 12.64 25.70
CA THR A 324 -24.82 12.98 25.17
C THR A 324 -24.60 12.50 23.73
N THR A 325 -25.14 11.34 23.37
CA THR A 325 -25.12 10.83 21.99
C THR A 325 -26.05 11.64 21.08
N VAL A 326 -27.22 12.07 21.59
CA VAL A 326 -28.17 12.90 20.84
C VAL A 326 -27.58 14.29 20.58
N ASP A 327 -27.03 14.96 21.60
CA ASP A 327 -26.42 16.29 21.50
C ASP A 327 -25.28 16.28 20.45
N HIS A 328 -24.47 15.22 20.40
CA HIS A 328 -23.44 15.02 19.38
C HIS A 328 -24.03 14.79 17.97
N ILE A 329 -25.07 13.97 17.83
CA ILE A 329 -25.77 13.76 16.54
C ILE A 329 -26.40 15.07 16.05
N HIS A 330 -27.04 15.85 16.93
CA HIS A 330 -27.65 17.15 16.62
C HIS A 330 -26.61 18.14 16.10
N PHE A 331 -25.46 18.27 16.77
CA PHE A 331 -24.35 19.11 16.33
C PHE A 331 -23.88 18.76 14.91
N ILE A 332 -23.69 17.46 14.62
CA ILE A 332 -23.25 17.01 13.29
C ILE A 332 -24.34 17.25 12.24
N ALA A 333 -25.59 16.87 12.52
CA ALA A 333 -26.71 17.05 11.60
C ALA A 333 -26.94 18.53 11.27
N ARG A 334 -26.83 19.41 12.26
CA ARG A 334 -26.88 20.87 12.09
C ARG A 334 -25.74 21.38 11.22
N GLY A 335 -24.49 20.99 11.50
CA GLY A 335 -23.33 21.40 10.69
C GLY A 335 -23.39 20.93 9.23
N VAL A 336 -23.86 19.70 9.00
CA VAL A 336 -24.06 19.18 7.64
C VAL A 336 -25.19 19.92 6.91
N GLN A 337 -26.37 20.08 7.53
CA GLN A 337 -27.50 20.75 6.87
C GLN A 337 -27.23 22.26 6.63
N GLN A 338 -26.46 22.91 7.52
CA GLN A 338 -25.94 24.26 7.30
C GLN A 338 -25.05 24.30 6.04
N SER A 339 -24.11 23.36 5.91
CA SER A 339 -23.21 23.28 4.75
C SER A 339 -23.98 23.04 3.44
N PHE A 340 -25.01 22.19 3.44
CA PHE A 340 -25.92 22.02 2.29
C PHE A 340 -26.60 23.32 1.88
N ARG A 341 -27.11 24.10 2.86
CA ARG A 341 -27.82 25.37 2.63
C ARG A 341 -26.91 26.48 2.13
N GLU A 342 -25.75 26.68 2.78
CA GLU A 342 -24.82 27.76 2.48
C GLU A 342 -24.08 27.53 1.16
N LYS A 343 -23.60 26.31 0.93
CA LYS A 343 -22.75 25.97 -0.23
C LYS A 343 -23.55 25.45 -1.43
N LYS A 344 -24.85 25.17 -1.26
CA LYS A 344 -25.75 24.58 -2.29
C LYS A 344 -25.20 23.25 -2.83
N LEU A 345 -25.10 22.27 -1.92
CA LEU A 345 -24.46 20.99 -2.21
C LEU A 345 -25.42 20.00 -2.91
N GLU A 346 -24.94 19.36 -3.96
CA GLU A 346 -25.67 18.35 -4.76
C GLU A 346 -24.90 17.01 -4.82
N PRO A 347 -25.55 15.89 -5.16
CA PRO A 347 -24.86 14.61 -5.42
C PRO A 347 -23.97 14.70 -6.66
N MET A 348 -22.65 14.54 -6.49
CA MET A 348 -21.67 14.72 -7.57
C MET A 348 -21.03 13.41 -8.03
N VAL A 349 -20.41 12.64 -7.12
CA VAL A 349 -19.62 11.44 -7.48
C VAL A 349 -19.88 10.32 -6.49
N ARG A 350 -20.36 9.17 -6.98
CA ARG A 350 -20.32 7.91 -6.23
C ARG A 350 -18.94 7.29 -6.35
N ALA A 351 -18.36 6.87 -5.23
CA ALA A 351 -17.26 5.90 -5.21
C ALA A 351 -17.77 4.58 -4.63
N TYR A 352 -17.84 3.54 -5.46
CA TYR A 352 -18.06 2.15 -5.08
C TYR A 352 -16.71 1.44 -4.93
N TYR A 353 -16.60 0.50 -4.00
CA TYR A 353 -15.48 -0.45 -3.89
C TYR A 353 -15.85 -1.60 -2.95
N ASN A 354 -15.15 -2.74 -3.05
CA ASN A 354 -15.24 -3.83 -2.08
C ASN A 354 -14.09 -3.69 -1.07
N ARG A 355 -14.36 -3.77 0.25
CA ARG A 355 -13.35 -3.59 1.30
C ARG A 355 -13.12 -4.87 2.10
N THR A 356 -11.87 -5.33 2.12
CA THR A 356 -11.36 -6.19 3.20
C THR A 356 -10.71 -5.31 4.26
N ALA A 357 -11.02 -5.53 5.53
CA ALA A 357 -10.39 -4.82 6.65
C ALA A 357 -9.69 -5.83 7.57
N PHE A 358 -8.50 -5.50 8.06
CA PHE A 358 -7.68 -6.37 8.89
C PHE A 358 -7.31 -5.66 10.19
N GLN A 359 -7.59 -6.31 11.31
CA GLN A 359 -7.31 -5.80 12.66
C GLN A 359 -7.43 -6.94 13.67
N LEU A 360 -6.48 -7.06 14.60
CA LEU A 360 -6.66 -7.91 15.79
C LEU A 360 -7.81 -7.33 16.64
N PRO A 361 -8.72 -8.13 17.22
CA PRO A 361 -9.92 -7.56 17.84
C PRO A 361 -9.63 -6.73 19.10
N ASP A 362 -8.57 -7.12 19.83
CA ASP A 362 -8.11 -6.51 21.09
C ASP A 362 -7.00 -5.45 20.90
N ASP A 363 -6.50 -5.22 19.67
CA ASP A 363 -5.43 -4.24 19.40
C ASP A 363 -5.89 -3.14 18.43
N GLN A 364 -5.62 -1.88 18.78
CA GLN A 364 -5.91 -0.69 17.96
C GLN A 364 -4.66 -0.04 17.35
N ARG A 365 -3.45 -0.52 17.68
CA ARG A 365 -2.16 0.05 17.22
C ARG A 365 -1.97 -0.05 15.71
N LEU A 366 -2.49 -1.12 15.09
CA LEU A 366 -2.44 -1.32 13.64
C LEU A 366 -3.80 -1.77 13.10
N ARG A 367 -4.32 -1.01 12.14
CA ARG A 367 -5.47 -1.38 11.32
C ARG A 367 -5.15 -1.18 9.85
N ILE A 368 -5.45 -2.17 9.03
CA ILE A 368 -5.28 -2.11 7.57
C ILE A 368 -6.64 -2.26 6.89
N SER A 369 -6.82 -1.64 5.73
CA SER A 369 -7.91 -1.97 4.82
C SER A 369 -7.47 -1.89 3.37
N LEU A 370 -7.94 -2.84 2.56
CA LEU A 370 -7.69 -2.94 1.14
C LEU A 370 -9.03 -2.79 0.41
N ASP A 371 -9.11 -1.79 -0.47
CA ASP A 371 -10.27 -1.48 -1.31
C ASP A 371 -10.03 -1.98 -2.74
N SER A 372 -10.71 -3.05 -3.17
CA SER A 372 -10.72 -3.55 -4.57
C SER A 372 -11.90 -3.00 -5.36
N ASP A 373 -11.87 -3.21 -6.69
CA ASP A 373 -12.99 -2.93 -7.61
C ASP A 373 -13.43 -1.45 -7.61
N LEU A 374 -12.51 -0.56 -7.26
CA LEU A 374 -12.75 0.85 -7.03
C LEU A 374 -13.29 1.51 -8.31
N THR A 375 -14.53 1.95 -8.25
CA THR A 375 -15.27 2.49 -9.38
C THR A 375 -15.89 3.83 -9.00
N PHE A 376 -15.67 4.83 -9.85
CA PHE A 376 -16.28 6.15 -9.74
C PHE A 376 -17.40 6.28 -10.75
N ILE A 377 -18.55 6.80 -10.32
CA ILE A 377 -19.75 6.95 -11.13
C ILE A 377 -20.30 8.36 -10.95
N ARG A 378 -20.70 9.01 -12.05
CA ARG A 378 -21.37 10.32 -12.04
C ARG A 378 -22.77 10.19 -11.43
N GLU A 379 -23.04 11.07 -10.48
CA GLU A 379 -24.37 11.26 -9.88
C GLU A 379 -25.05 12.54 -10.41
N ASP A 380 -24.25 13.52 -10.87
CA ASP A 380 -24.64 14.90 -11.18
C ASP A 380 -25.53 15.09 -12.43
N HIS A 381 -25.98 16.32 -12.67
CA HIS A 381 -26.77 16.72 -13.85
C HIS A 381 -26.16 17.91 -14.62
N LEU A 382 -24.86 18.22 -14.44
CA LEU A 382 -24.20 19.42 -14.99
C LEU A 382 -23.99 19.41 -16.52
N ASP A 383 -24.25 18.28 -17.18
CA ASP A 383 -24.31 18.11 -18.65
C ASP A 383 -25.76 17.91 -19.15
N HIS A 384 -26.74 18.37 -18.37
CA HIS A 384 -28.19 18.27 -18.62
C HIS A 384 -28.74 16.84 -18.73
N MET A 385 -27.94 15.82 -18.41
CA MET A 385 -28.41 14.44 -18.28
C MET A 385 -28.98 14.17 -16.89
N LEU A 386 -30.25 13.80 -16.87
CA LEU A 386 -30.99 13.41 -15.68
C LEU A 386 -30.66 11.94 -15.34
N ARG A 387 -29.92 11.73 -14.25
CA ARG A 387 -29.33 10.43 -13.84
C ARG A 387 -29.99 9.75 -12.64
N ARG A 388 -30.87 10.46 -11.95
CA ARG A 388 -31.59 10.05 -10.72
C ARG A 388 -33.08 10.26 -11.01
N GLN A 389 -33.98 9.37 -10.59
CA GLN A 389 -35.40 9.44 -11.00
C GLN A 389 -36.06 10.77 -10.64
N SER A 390 -35.70 11.31 -9.47
CA SER A 390 -35.95 12.70 -9.10
C SER A 390 -34.62 13.46 -9.06
N PRO A 391 -34.53 14.68 -9.62
CA PRO A 391 -33.38 15.57 -9.42
C PRO A 391 -33.08 15.85 -7.94
N GLN A 392 -34.06 15.71 -7.05
CA GLN A 392 -33.88 15.90 -5.60
C GLN A 392 -33.36 14.64 -4.86
N HIS A 393 -33.46 13.45 -5.47
CA HIS A 393 -33.04 12.21 -4.81
C HIS A 393 -31.52 12.15 -4.63
N TRP A 394 -31.06 11.66 -3.48
CA TRP A 394 -29.66 11.73 -3.05
C TRP A 394 -28.66 10.84 -3.83
N ARG A 395 -29.15 9.88 -4.64
CA ARG A 395 -28.34 8.91 -5.38
C ARG A 395 -29.05 8.42 -6.65
N ARG A 396 -28.33 7.83 -7.61
CA ARG A 396 -28.92 7.07 -8.73
C ARG A 396 -29.32 5.65 -8.33
N GLU A 397 -30.46 5.20 -8.85
CA GLU A 397 -31.17 3.98 -8.44
C GLU A 397 -30.92 2.79 -9.37
N ASP A 398 -30.37 3.07 -10.56
CA ASP A 398 -30.00 2.12 -11.63
C ASP A 398 -28.71 1.34 -11.35
N VAL A 399 -27.91 1.79 -10.36
CA VAL A 399 -26.63 1.19 -9.97
C VAL A 399 -26.74 0.55 -8.59
N GLY A 400 -26.56 -0.77 -8.54
CA GLY A 400 -26.51 -1.55 -7.30
C GLY A 400 -25.07 -1.75 -6.80
N ILE A 401 -24.68 -3.02 -6.71
CA ILE A 401 -23.33 -3.51 -6.33
C ILE A 401 -22.73 -4.45 -7.39
N ASP A 402 -23.36 -4.47 -8.57
CA ASP A 402 -23.15 -5.33 -9.74
C ASP A 402 -21.90 -4.96 -10.56
N TYR A 403 -20.75 -4.81 -9.90
CA TYR A 403 -19.47 -4.59 -10.56
C TYR A 403 -19.23 -5.64 -11.68
N PRO A 404 -18.81 -5.24 -12.89
CA PRO A 404 -18.28 -3.92 -13.26
C PRO A 404 -19.31 -2.94 -13.85
N PHE A 405 -20.61 -3.06 -13.54
CA PHE A 405 -21.66 -2.12 -13.94
C PHE A 405 -21.71 -1.91 -15.47
N TYR A 406 -22.01 -2.98 -16.20
CA TYR A 406 -22.06 -2.96 -17.68
C TYR A 406 -23.24 -2.12 -18.24
N ASN A 407 -24.25 -1.84 -17.41
CA ASN A 407 -25.39 -0.97 -17.70
C ASN A 407 -25.05 0.54 -17.73
N VAL A 408 -24.01 0.98 -17.01
CA VAL A 408 -23.66 2.41 -16.91
C VAL A 408 -22.94 2.89 -18.17
N GLN A 409 -23.40 4.02 -18.73
CA GLN A 409 -22.80 4.66 -19.92
C GLN A 409 -21.31 4.96 -19.69
N LYS A 410 -20.46 4.68 -20.68
CA LYS A 410 -18.99 4.82 -20.59
C LYS A 410 -18.49 6.20 -20.13
N LYS A 411 -19.22 7.28 -20.42
CA LYS A 411 -18.88 8.65 -20.00
C LYS A 411 -19.22 8.98 -18.53
N ASP A 412 -20.02 8.12 -17.89
CA ASP A 412 -20.49 8.27 -16.51
C ASP A 412 -19.75 7.36 -15.53
N ILE A 413 -18.79 6.54 -15.99
CA ILE A 413 -18.13 5.51 -15.17
C ILE A 413 -16.62 5.40 -15.44
N LEU A 414 -15.83 5.58 -14.38
CA LEU A 414 -14.39 5.30 -14.33
C LEU A 414 -14.15 4.09 -13.44
N ARG A 415 -13.66 3.00 -14.03
CA ARG A 415 -13.15 1.83 -13.30
C ARG A 415 -11.67 2.06 -13.04
N PHE A 416 -11.28 2.18 -11.77
CA PHE A 416 -9.91 2.52 -11.38
C PHE A 416 -8.99 1.31 -11.58
N PRO A 417 -7.78 1.47 -12.16
CA PRO A 417 -6.95 0.33 -12.57
C PRO A 417 -6.30 -0.42 -11.40
N TYR A 418 -6.35 0.09 -10.17
CA TYR A 418 -5.63 -0.44 -9.01
C TYR A 418 -6.55 -0.64 -7.80
N ALA A 419 -6.19 -1.54 -6.87
CA ALA A 419 -6.75 -1.51 -5.53
C ALA A 419 -6.05 -0.45 -4.66
N VAL A 420 -6.67 -0.04 -3.56
CA VAL A 420 -6.13 0.97 -2.64
C VAL A 420 -5.96 0.38 -1.24
N LEU A 421 -4.71 0.29 -0.78
CA LEU A 421 -4.36 -0.01 0.60
C LEU A 421 -4.40 1.27 1.44
N GLU A 422 -4.97 1.19 2.64
CA GLU A 422 -5.02 2.26 3.65
C GLU A 422 -4.52 1.64 4.97
N THR A 423 -3.29 1.98 5.38
CA THR A 423 -2.73 1.56 6.68
C THR A 423 -2.98 2.65 7.72
N LYS A 424 -3.24 2.25 8.97
CA LYS A 424 -3.43 3.15 10.11
C LYS A 424 -2.63 2.65 11.28
N LEU A 425 -1.63 3.44 11.64
CA LEU A 425 -0.74 3.21 12.77
C LEU A 425 -1.11 4.20 13.88
N GLN A 426 -1.39 3.66 15.06
CA GLN A 426 -1.55 4.39 16.31
C GLN A 426 -0.34 4.01 17.18
N THR A 427 0.80 4.61 16.83
CA THR A 427 2.07 4.46 17.53
C THR A 427 2.18 5.51 18.63
N HIS A 428 2.55 5.10 19.84
CA HIS A 428 3.05 6.05 20.83
C HIS A 428 4.39 6.63 20.34
N LEU A 429 4.71 7.87 20.75
CA LEU A 429 5.95 8.55 20.36
C LEU A 429 7.18 7.63 20.57
N GLY A 430 7.91 7.38 19.48
CA GLY A 430 9.09 6.50 19.45
C GLY A 430 8.84 5.03 19.06
N GLN A 431 7.59 4.54 18.99
CA GLN A 431 7.32 3.19 18.49
C GLN A 431 7.38 3.12 16.95
N GLN A 432 8.22 2.23 16.43
CA GLN A 432 8.28 1.89 15.00
C GLN A 432 7.10 0.99 14.59
N PRO A 433 6.69 1.01 13.31
CA PRO A 433 5.75 0.01 12.78
C PRO A 433 6.33 -1.40 12.83
N PRO A 434 5.48 -2.46 12.84
CA PRO A 434 5.95 -3.84 12.76
C PRO A 434 6.81 -4.10 11.51
N GLU A 435 7.90 -4.85 11.67
CA GLU A 435 8.88 -5.12 10.59
C GLU A 435 8.24 -5.71 9.32
N TRP A 436 7.32 -6.66 9.47
CA TRP A 436 6.57 -7.24 8.34
C TRP A 436 5.76 -6.19 7.55
N LEU A 437 5.24 -5.16 8.23
CA LEU A 437 4.48 -4.10 7.60
C LEU A 437 5.41 -3.18 6.81
N THR A 438 6.58 -2.85 7.37
CA THR A 438 7.64 -2.09 6.70
C THR A 438 8.10 -2.82 5.44
N SER A 439 8.47 -4.10 5.56
CA SER A 439 8.86 -4.96 4.43
C SER A 439 7.76 -5.12 3.38
N LEU A 440 6.47 -5.10 3.76
CA LEU A 440 5.34 -5.06 2.82
C LEU A 440 5.19 -3.70 2.13
N THR A 441 5.27 -2.58 2.86
CA THR A 441 5.08 -1.24 2.30
C THR A 441 6.23 -0.77 1.41
N GLU A 442 7.43 -1.26 1.66
CA GLU A 442 8.60 -1.07 0.79
C GLU A 442 8.71 -2.12 -0.35
N SER A 443 7.79 -3.08 -0.41
CA SER A 443 7.88 -4.19 -1.36
C SER A 443 7.59 -3.79 -2.81
N HIS A 444 7.88 -4.71 -3.73
CA HIS A 444 7.46 -4.61 -5.13
C HIS A 444 5.94 -4.70 -5.32
N LEU A 445 5.17 -5.09 -4.29
CA LEU A 445 3.73 -5.36 -4.39
C LEU A 445 2.87 -4.10 -4.38
N VAL A 446 3.37 -3.01 -3.80
CA VAL A 446 2.62 -1.77 -3.55
C VAL A 446 3.36 -0.52 -4.07
N HIS A 447 2.61 0.56 -4.32
CA HIS A 447 3.15 1.86 -4.72
C HIS A 447 2.55 2.95 -3.85
N GLU A 448 3.36 3.71 -3.10
CA GLU A 448 2.82 4.74 -2.20
C GLU A 448 2.26 5.92 -3.00
N VAL A 449 1.04 6.35 -2.67
CA VAL A 449 0.43 7.56 -3.22
C VAL A 449 -0.04 8.45 -2.06
N PRO A 450 0.87 9.25 -1.49
CA PRO A 450 0.58 10.14 -0.37
C PRO A 450 -0.68 10.97 -0.57
N ARG A 451 -1.51 10.99 0.49
CA ARG A 451 -2.75 11.78 0.58
C ARG A 451 -3.86 11.41 -0.42
N PHE A 452 -3.72 10.35 -1.24
CA PHE A 452 -4.70 9.92 -2.26
C PHE A 452 -6.17 10.01 -1.78
N SER A 453 -7.01 10.70 -2.54
CA SER A 453 -8.43 10.89 -2.22
C SER A 453 -9.32 10.35 -3.33
N LYS A 454 -10.17 9.38 -2.97
CA LYS A 454 -11.21 8.81 -3.85
C LYS A 454 -12.07 9.91 -4.47
N TYR A 455 -12.52 10.88 -3.67
CA TYR A 455 -13.33 12.00 -4.15
C TYR A 455 -12.58 12.88 -5.17
N LEU A 456 -11.41 13.41 -4.78
CA LEU A 456 -10.65 14.31 -5.65
C LEU A 456 -10.22 13.62 -6.95
N HIS A 457 -9.92 12.32 -6.91
CA HIS A 457 -9.62 11.58 -8.12
C HIS A 457 -10.85 11.44 -9.05
N GLY A 458 -12.00 10.95 -8.54
CA GLY A 458 -13.22 10.80 -9.34
C GLY A 458 -13.71 12.12 -9.94
N ALA A 459 -13.72 13.21 -9.16
CA ALA A 459 -14.06 14.54 -9.64
C ALA A 459 -13.05 15.06 -10.69
N SER A 460 -11.74 14.85 -10.48
CA SER A 460 -10.70 15.25 -11.45
C SER A 460 -10.75 14.52 -12.80
N HIS A 461 -11.48 13.41 -12.87
CA HIS A 461 -11.74 12.70 -14.13
C HIS A 461 -12.98 13.26 -14.83
N PHE A 462 -14.13 13.33 -14.15
CA PHE A 462 -15.40 13.71 -14.77
C PHE A 462 -15.55 15.21 -15.06
N TYR A 463 -14.89 16.08 -14.28
CA TYR A 463 -15.10 17.53 -14.34
C TYR A 463 -13.81 18.30 -14.66
N ARG A 464 -12.81 17.64 -15.27
CA ARG A 464 -11.46 18.18 -15.47
C ARG A 464 -11.42 19.60 -16.05
N GLU A 465 -12.33 19.92 -16.96
CA GLU A 465 -12.44 21.23 -17.63
C GLU A 465 -13.02 22.35 -16.73
N ARG A 466 -13.69 21.99 -15.64
CA ARG A 466 -14.27 22.91 -14.64
C ARG A 466 -13.37 23.13 -13.42
N LEU A 467 -12.24 22.44 -13.33
CA LEU A 467 -11.38 22.39 -12.14
C LEU A 467 -10.08 23.17 -12.35
N ALA A 468 -9.89 24.24 -11.57
CA ALA A 468 -8.70 25.10 -11.66
C ALA A 468 -7.41 24.42 -11.19
N LEU A 469 -7.50 23.36 -10.39
CA LEU A 469 -6.38 22.59 -9.85
C LEU A 469 -6.67 21.08 -9.99
N LEU A 470 -5.61 20.29 -10.17
CA LEU A 470 -5.69 18.82 -10.31
C LEU A 470 -4.74 18.12 -9.33
N PRO A 471 -5.01 16.87 -8.89
CA PRO A 471 -4.16 16.16 -7.94
C PRO A 471 -2.87 15.69 -8.61
N TRP A 472 -1.74 15.81 -7.91
CA TRP A 472 -0.41 15.45 -8.43
C TRP A 472 -0.34 14.00 -8.96
N TRP A 473 -1.02 13.07 -8.29
CA TRP A 473 -1.03 11.64 -8.63
C TRP A 473 -1.73 11.29 -9.95
N LEU A 474 -2.30 12.25 -10.68
CA LEU A 474 -2.75 12.00 -12.06
C LEU A 474 -1.58 11.75 -13.04
N SER A 475 -0.36 12.16 -12.68
CA SER A 475 0.86 11.82 -13.42
C SER A 475 1.18 10.32 -13.35
N GLU A 476 1.15 9.76 -12.13
CA GLU A 476 1.40 8.35 -11.81
C GLU A 476 0.53 7.36 -12.60
N LEU A 477 -0.69 7.75 -12.99
CA LEU A 477 -1.62 6.88 -13.75
C LEU A 477 -1.13 6.53 -15.17
N ASN A 478 -0.11 7.22 -15.68
CA ASN A 478 0.53 6.90 -16.95
C ASN A 478 1.75 5.98 -16.79
N VAL A 479 2.11 5.61 -15.55
CA VAL A 479 3.26 4.78 -15.21
C VAL A 479 2.78 3.36 -14.83
N ASP A 480 3.47 2.33 -15.31
CA ASP A 480 3.21 0.96 -14.85
C ASP A 480 3.82 0.77 -13.46
N ILE A 481 2.98 0.78 -12.42
CA ILE A 481 3.41 0.65 -11.02
C ILE A 481 3.99 -0.74 -10.67
N ARG A 482 4.02 -1.69 -11.61
CA ARG A 482 4.61 -3.03 -11.42
C ARG A 482 6.14 -2.93 -11.37
N LYS A 483 6.68 -2.97 -10.16
CA LYS A 483 8.12 -3.07 -9.87
C LYS A 483 8.62 -4.51 -10.13
N PRO A 484 9.90 -4.72 -10.50
CA PRO A 484 10.48 -6.06 -10.55
C PRO A 484 10.41 -6.73 -9.17
N ARG A 485 10.31 -8.06 -9.12
CA ARG A 485 10.29 -8.79 -7.85
C ARG A 485 11.62 -8.61 -7.12
N ALA A 486 11.57 -8.03 -5.93
CA ALA A 486 12.71 -7.98 -5.02
C ALA A 486 12.90 -9.37 -4.38
N GLU A 487 14.14 -9.85 -4.34
CA GLU A 487 14.51 -11.08 -3.67
C GLU A 487 14.07 -11.04 -2.19
N ASN A 488 13.54 -12.16 -1.70
CA ASN A 488 13.08 -12.32 -0.32
C ASN A 488 11.93 -11.38 0.13
N ARG A 489 11.18 -10.76 -0.81
CA ARG A 489 9.97 -9.96 -0.51
C ARG A 489 8.76 -10.40 -1.34
N GLY A 490 7.89 -11.21 -0.75
CA GLY A 490 6.63 -11.70 -1.34
C GLY A 490 6.19 -13.03 -0.72
N LEU A 491 5.12 -13.63 -1.24
CA LEU A 491 4.74 -15.02 -0.90
C LEU A 491 5.49 -16.01 -1.78
N THR A 492 6.19 -16.95 -1.14
CA THR A 492 6.82 -18.10 -1.82
C THR A 492 6.42 -19.38 -1.09
N ARG A 493 6.33 -20.51 -1.80
CA ARG A 493 6.18 -21.82 -1.16
C ARG A 493 7.55 -22.30 -0.69
N SER A 494 7.65 -22.80 0.54
CA SER A 494 8.85 -23.52 1.00
C SER A 494 8.55 -25.00 1.07
N HIS A 495 9.46 -25.85 0.58
CA HIS A 495 9.41 -27.30 0.84
C HIS A 495 9.99 -27.64 2.24
N SER A 496 9.77 -26.77 3.23
CA SER A 496 10.31 -26.88 4.59
C SER A 496 9.45 -26.08 5.58
N PHE A 497 8.26 -26.59 5.88
CA PHE A 497 7.22 -26.04 6.77
C PHE A 497 7.77 -25.37 8.05
N ARG A 498 8.09 -24.08 7.96
CA ARG A 498 8.28 -23.12 9.05
C ARG A 498 8.05 -21.70 8.51
N PRO A 499 7.07 -20.93 9.04
CA PRO A 499 6.92 -19.54 8.67
C PRO A 499 8.09 -18.70 9.23
N LEU A 500 8.65 -17.83 8.39
CA LEU A 500 9.58 -16.78 8.80
C LEU A 500 8.99 -15.42 8.41
N ILE A 501 8.89 -14.52 9.38
CA ILE A 501 8.20 -13.22 9.29
C ILE A 501 8.93 -12.24 8.33
N ASP A 502 10.16 -12.58 7.92
CA ASP A 502 11.05 -11.78 7.06
C ASP A 502 11.35 -12.43 5.68
N GLY A 503 10.41 -13.22 5.14
CA GLY A 503 10.32 -13.50 3.69
C GLY A 503 11.47 -14.24 2.98
N LYS A 504 12.47 -14.77 3.70
CA LYS A 504 13.69 -15.38 3.11
C LYS A 504 13.56 -16.87 2.81
N TYR A 505 13.65 -17.25 1.52
CA TYR A 505 13.51 -18.63 1.04
C TYR A 505 14.84 -19.17 0.48
N ARG A 506 15.65 -19.76 1.36
CA ARG A 506 17.06 -20.08 1.06
C ARG A 506 17.28 -21.12 -0.05
N ARG A 507 16.40 -22.13 -0.16
CA ARG A 507 16.75 -23.38 -0.87
C ARG A 507 16.63 -23.33 -2.39
N ALA A 508 15.66 -22.60 -2.94
CA ALA A 508 15.54 -22.43 -4.40
C ALA A 508 16.72 -21.64 -4.95
N MET A 509 17.10 -20.53 -4.31
CA MET A 509 18.31 -19.78 -4.70
C MET A 509 19.60 -20.59 -4.49
N ILE A 510 19.68 -21.47 -3.48
CA ILE A 510 20.80 -22.42 -3.39
C ILE A 510 20.81 -23.37 -4.60
N GLU A 511 19.68 -23.96 -5.00
CA GLU A 511 19.62 -24.87 -6.15
C GLU A 511 19.90 -24.19 -7.50
N GLU A 512 19.57 -22.91 -7.62
CA GLU A 512 19.77 -22.10 -8.82
C GLU A 512 21.21 -21.55 -8.88
N THR A 513 21.75 -21.03 -7.77
CA THR A 513 23.17 -20.65 -7.61
C THR A 513 24.08 -21.87 -7.74
N GLU A 514 23.69 -23.05 -7.24
CA GLU A 514 24.40 -24.30 -7.50
C GLU A 514 24.34 -24.69 -8.97
N ARG A 515 23.22 -24.50 -9.67
CA ARG A 515 23.15 -24.73 -11.12
C ARG A 515 24.03 -23.78 -11.91
N GLU A 516 24.14 -22.52 -11.50
CA GLU A 516 25.02 -21.53 -12.16
C GLU A 516 26.49 -21.79 -11.86
N ASN A 517 26.86 -22.07 -10.59
CA ASN A 517 28.21 -22.51 -10.23
C ASN A 517 28.59 -23.83 -10.94
N LYS A 518 27.66 -24.79 -11.09
CA LYS A 518 27.90 -26.03 -11.84
C LYS A 518 28.09 -25.74 -13.34
N LYS A 519 27.35 -24.79 -13.94
CA LYS A 519 27.57 -24.34 -15.32
C LYS A 519 28.94 -23.67 -15.50
N GLU A 520 29.35 -22.80 -14.59
CA GLU A 520 30.69 -22.18 -14.63
C GLU A 520 31.82 -23.20 -14.48
N VAL A 521 31.68 -24.17 -13.57
CA VAL A 521 32.68 -25.24 -13.39
C VAL A 521 32.77 -26.10 -14.65
N VAL A 522 31.63 -26.45 -15.26
CA VAL A 522 31.60 -27.21 -16.53
C VAL A 522 32.21 -26.41 -17.68
N SER A 523 31.96 -25.09 -17.80
CA SER A 523 32.60 -24.28 -18.85
C SER A 523 34.12 -24.17 -18.67
N LYS A 524 34.58 -23.96 -17.43
CA LYS A 524 36.01 -23.91 -17.10
C LYS A 524 36.70 -25.28 -17.29
N GLN A 525 35.99 -26.39 -17.08
CA GLN A 525 36.49 -27.73 -17.41
C GLN A 525 36.55 -27.98 -18.92
N SER A 526 35.56 -27.56 -19.71
CA SER A 526 35.63 -27.73 -21.16
C SER A 526 36.73 -26.88 -21.80
N GLU A 527 36.99 -25.67 -21.30
CA GLU A 527 38.17 -24.88 -21.68
C GLU A 527 39.50 -25.61 -21.34
N HIS A 528 39.59 -26.23 -20.16
CA HIS A 528 40.79 -26.98 -19.75
C HIS A 528 41.01 -28.26 -20.58
N ILE A 529 39.95 -28.99 -20.95
CA ILE A 529 40.03 -30.20 -21.78
C ILE A 529 40.41 -29.84 -23.22
N SER A 530 39.90 -28.72 -23.76
CA SER A 530 40.30 -28.20 -25.07
C SER A 530 41.81 -27.89 -25.15
N ALA A 531 42.46 -27.55 -24.04
CA ALA A 531 43.89 -27.28 -23.99
C ALA A 531 44.77 -28.56 -23.97
N GLN A 532 44.21 -29.74 -23.66
CA GLN A 532 44.99 -30.98 -23.48
C GLN A 532 44.98 -31.95 -24.67
N HIS A 533 44.09 -31.77 -25.65
CA HIS A 533 43.95 -32.69 -26.80
C HIS A 533 44.76 -32.30 -28.06
N SER A 534 45.82 -31.49 -27.92
CA SER A 534 46.63 -30.99 -29.05
C SER A 534 47.94 -31.77 -29.30
N SER A 535 48.12 -32.98 -28.77
CA SER A 535 49.38 -33.73 -28.95
C SER A 535 49.30 -35.27 -28.83
N SER A 536 48.72 -35.97 -29.82
CA SER A 536 49.13 -37.33 -30.25
C SER A 536 48.25 -37.84 -31.39
N ALA A 537 48.84 -38.38 -32.46
CA ALA A 537 48.11 -39.03 -33.55
C ALA A 537 48.78 -40.34 -33.96
N THR A 538 48.02 -41.43 -34.05
CA THR A 538 48.35 -42.66 -34.80
C THR A 538 47.05 -43.40 -35.15
N GLU A 539 47.05 -44.13 -36.25
CA GLU A 539 45.88 -44.80 -36.83
C GLU A 539 45.67 -46.23 -36.27
N VAL A 540 44.47 -46.80 -36.44
CA VAL A 540 44.22 -48.16 -37.01
C VAL A 540 42.70 -48.44 -37.12
N ASN A 541 42.28 -48.89 -38.30
CA ASN A 541 41.07 -49.63 -38.76
C ASN A 541 40.08 -50.17 -37.68
N ASP A 542 38.77 -50.34 -37.86
CA ASP A 542 37.74 -50.18 -38.93
C ASP A 542 36.45 -50.94 -38.39
N ILE A 543 35.36 -50.98 -39.17
CA ILE A 543 34.16 -51.85 -39.06
C ILE A 543 32.94 -51.28 -38.28
N SER A 544 32.17 -50.47 -39.01
CA SER A 544 30.69 -50.38 -39.11
C SER A 544 29.77 -50.69 -37.92
N TYR A 545 28.90 -49.73 -37.59
CA TYR A 545 27.46 -49.83 -37.97
C TYR A 545 26.82 -48.44 -38.11
N GLU A 546 26.18 -48.18 -39.25
CA GLU A 546 25.36 -46.98 -39.55
C GLU A 546 23.88 -47.44 -39.76
N PRO A 547 22.84 -46.58 -39.75
CA PRO A 547 22.71 -45.55 -40.80
C PRO A 547 22.08 -44.19 -40.42
N SER A 548 22.51 -43.16 -41.15
CA SER A 548 21.72 -42.01 -41.69
C SER A 548 20.86 -41.11 -40.77
N TYR A 549 21.08 -39.79 -40.71
CA TYR A 549 20.86 -38.75 -41.77
C TYR A 549 19.36 -38.55 -42.15
N ASN A 550 18.84 -37.35 -42.46
CA ASN A 550 19.43 -36.00 -42.53
C ASN A 550 18.32 -34.92 -42.46
N TYR A 551 18.66 -33.70 -42.01
CA TYR A 551 18.33 -32.49 -42.81
C TYR A 551 19.17 -31.28 -42.39
N ASP A 552 19.86 -30.68 -43.36
CA ASP A 552 20.63 -29.43 -43.22
C ASP A 552 19.89 -28.29 -43.94
N MET A 553 20.08 -27.05 -43.48
CA MET A 553 19.57 -25.86 -44.17
C MET A 553 20.44 -24.64 -43.88
N THR A 554 21.50 -24.50 -44.67
CA THR A 554 22.45 -23.40 -44.60
C THR A 554 21.83 -22.05 -45.02
N LYS A 555 22.21 -20.97 -44.33
CA LYS A 555 22.66 -19.73 -44.96
C LYS A 555 23.40 -18.79 -44.00
N LYS A 556 24.55 -18.27 -44.46
CA LYS A 556 25.40 -17.30 -43.75
C LYS A 556 24.86 -15.88 -43.88
N TYR A 557 25.17 -15.03 -42.90
CA TYR A 557 25.50 -13.62 -43.14
C TYR A 557 26.74 -13.24 -42.32
N HIS A 558 27.48 -12.22 -42.78
CA HIS A 558 28.82 -11.89 -42.27
C HIS A 558 28.80 -11.08 -40.97
N GLY A 559 29.90 -11.18 -40.20
CA GLY A 559 30.16 -10.37 -39.01
C GLY A 559 30.84 -9.03 -39.30
N LEU A 560 31.18 -8.30 -38.22
CA LEU A 560 31.93 -7.04 -38.23
C LEU A 560 33.27 -7.17 -37.47
N PRO A 561 34.25 -6.26 -37.68
CA PRO A 561 35.63 -6.41 -37.18
C PRO A 561 35.84 -5.97 -35.70
N PRO A 562 37.04 -6.21 -35.13
CA PRO A 562 37.31 -6.03 -33.69
C PRO A 562 37.84 -4.63 -33.28
N VAL A 563 37.96 -4.45 -31.96
CA VAL A 563 38.50 -3.30 -31.23
C VAL A 563 40.04 -3.25 -31.26
N PRO A 564 40.66 -2.06 -31.16
CA PRO A 564 41.84 -1.85 -30.29
C PRO A 564 41.74 -0.55 -29.42
N PRO A 565 42.64 -0.31 -28.42
CA PRO A 565 42.18 0.06 -27.07
C PRO A 565 42.92 1.26 -26.41
N GLU A 566 43.02 1.25 -25.06
CA GLU A 566 43.86 2.10 -24.16
C GLU A 566 43.26 3.46 -23.71
N LYS A 567 43.47 4.00 -22.49
CA LYS A 567 44.10 3.51 -21.22
C LYS A 567 43.66 4.41 -20.01
N ILE A 568 43.78 3.88 -18.77
CA ILE A 568 44.22 4.48 -17.45
C ILE A 568 43.81 5.96 -17.13
N SER A 569 43.35 6.41 -15.94
CA SER A 569 43.53 6.05 -14.49
C SER A 569 42.28 6.50 -13.66
N GLU A 570 41.84 5.84 -12.58
CA GLU A 570 42.22 6.03 -11.14
C GLU A 570 41.93 7.42 -10.51
N THR A 571 41.45 7.60 -9.26
CA THR A 571 40.96 6.68 -8.17
C THR A 571 40.07 7.43 -7.12
N LYS A 572 39.21 6.67 -6.40
CA LYS A 572 38.87 6.62 -4.92
C LYS A 572 39.01 7.89 -4.02
N THR A 573 38.26 8.13 -2.91
CA THR A 573 37.25 7.36 -2.11
C THR A 573 36.41 8.27 -1.18
N SER A 574 35.36 7.70 -0.55
CA SER A 574 34.51 8.19 0.57
C SER A 574 35.17 7.90 1.98
N PRO A 575 34.57 8.08 3.20
CA PRO A 575 33.14 8.25 3.60
C PRO A 575 32.79 9.21 4.79
N GLU A 576 31.54 9.06 5.30
CA GLU A 576 30.79 9.70 6.43
C GLU A 576 31.27 9.25 7.87
N PRO A 577 30.64 9.52 9.08
CA PRO A 577 29.22 9.93 9.38
C PRO A 577 28.80 10.67 10.70
N LEU A 578 27.47 11.01 10.78
CA LEU A 578 26.56 11.07 11.97
C LEU A 578 26.78 12.13 13.12
N ASN A 579 25.89 12.40 14.11
CA ASN A 579 24.51 11.93 14.45
C ASN A 579 23.53 13.04 15.01
N SER A 580 23.07 12.97 16.30
CA SER A 580 21.82 13.57 16.85
C SER A 580 21.70 13.50 18.40
N LEU A 581 20.56 13.93 18.99
CA LEU A 581 20.04 13.59 20.36
C LEU A 581 19.20 14.73 20.99
N GLU A 582 18.97 14.97 22.31
CA GLU A 582 17.80 15.79 22.83
C GLU A 582 18.01 17.04 23.78
N ASN A 583 17.09 18.05 23.69
CA ASN A 583 16.80 19.40 24.34
C ASN A 583 17.07 19.77 25.84
N LEU A 584 17.06 21.10 26.17
CA LEU A 584 16.17 21.79 27.18
C LEU A 584 16.34 23.33 27.38
N SER A 585 15.37 24.00 28.04
CA SER A 585 15.19 25.48 28.15
C SER A 585 15.29 26.05 29.59
N LEU A 586 15.49 27.40 29.74
CA LEU A 586 15.10 28.18 30.97
C LEU A 586 15.26 29.74 30.95
N LEU A 587 15.52 30.41 29.82
CA LEU A 587 15.76 31.87 29.74
C LEU A 587 15.06 32.53 28.52
N ASP A 588 13.74 32.54 28.36
CA ASP A 588 12.72 33.13 29.24
C ASP A 588 13.04 34.55 29.79
N LYS A 589 12.09 35.47 29.60
CA LYS A 589 11.95 36.82 30.20
C LYS A 589 13.23 37.62 30.53
N LEU A 590 13.79 38.35 29.54
CA LEU A 590 14.62 39.53 29.86
C LEU A 590 14.25 40.82 29.11
N PHE A 591 14.33 40.91 27.78
CA PHE A 591 14.12 42.19 27.08
C PHE A 591 13.01 42.19 26.03
N THR A 592 12.12 43.18 26.16
CA THR A 592 10.88 43.36 25.40
C THR A 592 10.89 44.67 24.62
N ARG A 593 9.89 44.85 23.72
CA ARG A 593 9.26 46.14 23.36
C ARG A 593 10.15 47.20 22.67
N LYS A 594 9.89 47.49 21.39
CA LYS A 594 8.93 48.54 20.93
C LYS A 594 8.90 48.64 19.38
N LYS A 595 7.88 49.29 18.83
CA LYS A 595 7.69 49.68 17.42
C LYS A 595 7.78 51.21 17.28
N SER A 596 8.33 51.70 16.18
CA SER A 596 8.26 53.11 15.74
C SER A 596 8.55 53.21 14.24
N ASP A 597 7.78 54.03 13.53
CA ASP A 597 7.77 54.17 12.06
C ASP A 597 8.35 55.54 11.65
N ILE A 598 9.11 55.62 10.54
CA ILE A 598 9.53 56.86 9.84
C ILE A 598 9.54 56.59 8.32
N GLU A 599 9.25 57.62 7.50
CA GLU A 599 8.96 57.52 6.07
C GLU A 599 10.13 57.87 5.10
N MET A 600 9.86 57.61 3.81
CA MET A 600 10.45 58.18 2.58
C MET A 600 11.93 57.93 2.23
N GLY A 601 12.19 57.86 0.91
CA GLY A 601 13.50 57.66 0.29
C GLY A 601 13.41 56.83 -0.99
N SER A 602 13.32 57.49 -2.15
CA SER A 602 13.18 56.85 -3.47
C SER A 602 14.52 56.42 -4.07
N GLY A 603 14.51 55.31 -4.81
CA GLY A 603 15.67 54.81 -5.55
C GLY A 603 15.51 53.34 -5.97
N PRO A 604 15.98 52.93 -7.16
CA PRO A 604 15.81 51.56 -7.67
C PRO A 604 16.74 50.58 -6.94
N LYS A 605 16.26 50.02 -5.82
CA LYS A 605 16.96 48.97 -5.10
C LYS A 605 17.07 47.74 -5.99
N ARG A 606 18.31 47.28 -6.24
CA ARG A 606 18.60 45.97 -6.85
C ARG A 606 17.77 44.91 -6.10
N VAL A 607 17.10 44.03 -6.84
CA VAL A 607 16.25 42.99 -6.24
C VAL A 607 17.14 41.96 -5.55
N GLY A 608 17.44 42.21 -4.27
CA GLY A 608 17.99 41.21 -3.37
C GLY A 608 17.00 40.06 -3.30
N VAL A 609 17.37 38.91 -3.88
CA VAL A 609 16.54 37.71 -3.89
C VAL A 609 16.21 37.37 -2.44
N LYS A 610 14.93 37.47 -2.07
CA LYS A 610 14.46 37.11 -0.73
C LYS A 610 14.61 35.59 -0.57
N VAL A 611 15.78 35.16 -0.08
CA VAL A 611 16.06 33.74 0.20
C VAL A 611 14.95 33.20 1.07
N ARG A 612 14.21 32.23 0.51
CA ARG A 612 13.11 31.55 1.19
C ARG A 612 13.72 30.60 2.20
N VAL A 613 13.90 31.06 3.43
CA VAL A 613 14.32 30.20 4.56
C VAL A 613 13.36 29.01 4.63
N GLU A 614 13.86 27.82 4.29
CA GLU A 614 13.06 26.61 4.39
C GLU A 614 12.83 26.25 5.87
N PRO A 615 11.66 25.72 6.25
CA PRO A 615 11.43 25.21 7.61
C PRO A 615 12.49 24.20 8.08
N LYS A 616 13.11 23.47 7.13
CA LYS A 616 14.24 22.56 7.37
C LYS A 616 15.41 23.22 8.12
N VAL A 617 15.64 24.53 7.94
CA VAL A 617 16.74 25.25 8.59
C VAL A 617 16.50 25.43 10.09
N PHE A 618 15.25 25.60 10.52
CA PHE A 618 14.87 25.63 11.93
C PHE A 618 15.02 24.24 12.56
N PHE A 619 14.43 23.20 11.94
CA PHE A 619 14.58 21.81 12.39
C PHE A 619 16.04 21.32 12.41
N ALA A 620 16.91 21.88 11.55
CA ALA A 620 18.34 21.61 11.56
C ALA A 620 19.07 22.33 12.71
N ASN A 621 18.69 23.58 13.05
CA ASN A 621 19.22 24.28 14.22
C ASN A 621 18.83 23.56 15.51
N GLU A 622 17.54 23.25 15.64
CA GLU A 622 16.97 22.40 16.69
C GLU A 622 17.81 21.14 16.81
N ARG A 623 17.80 20.23 15.82
CA ARG A 623 18.55 18.96 15.83
C ARG A 623 20.02 19.10 16.26
N THR A 624 20.72 20.19 15.89
CA THR A 624 22.09 20.41 16.34
C THR A 624 22.19 20.74 17.83
N PHE A 625 21.38 21.66 18.36
CA PHE A 625 21.32 21.93 19.81
C PHE A 625 20.94 20.68 20.61
N ILE A 626 19.91 20.01 20.09
CA ILE A 626 19.31 18.76 20.53
C ILE A 626 20.45 17.70 20.64
N SER A 627 21.39 17.59 19.70
CA SER A 627 22.56 16.67 19.84
C SER A 627 23.57 16.95 20.97
N TRP A 628 23.72 18.20 21.44
CA TRP A 628 24.88 18.62 22.25
C TRP A 628 24.93 18.32 23.77
N LEU A 629 23.88 18.35 24.59
CA LEU A 629 22.54 17.81 24.38
C LEU A 629 22.55 16.38 24.96
N GLN A 630 22.27 15.36 24.14
CA GLN A 630 22.55 13.97 24.53
C GLN A 630 24.00 13.74 24.97
N PHE A 631 24.99 14.41 24.35
CA PHE A 631 26.38 14.24 24.75
C PHE A 631 26.65 14.71 26.19
N CYS A 632 26.08 15.85 26.61
CA CYS A 632 26.08 16.29 28.01
C CYS A 632 25.41 15.26 28.94
N ALA A 633 24.28 14.67 28.53
CA ALA A 633 23.57 13.66 29.32
C ALA A 633 24.41 12.38 29.48
N LEU A 634 25.08 11.91 28.43
CA LEU A 634 26.00 10.76 28.48
C LEU A 634 27.20 11.03 29.40
N LEU A 635 27.84 12.20 29.29
CA LEU A 635 28.90 12.60 30.22
C LEU A 635 28.41 12.66 31.67
N LEU A 636 27.20 13.17 31.91
CA LEU A 636 26.62 13.25 33.24
C LEU A 636 26.30 11.87 33.81
N THR A 637 25.79 10.92 33.00
CA THR A 637 25.57 9.53 33.41
C THR A 637 26.88 8.83 33.76
N VAL A 638 27.95 9.03 32.97
CA VAL A 638 29.30 8.52 33.30
C VAL A 638 29.82 9.15 34.60
N ALA A 639 29.67 10.46 34.76
CA ALA A 639 30.11 11.19 35.96
C ALA A 639 29.38 10.72 37.23
N LEU A 640 28.06 10.53 37.18
CA LEU A 640 27.26 10.03 38.30
C LEU A 640 27.63 8.58 38.66
N ASN A 641 27.90 7.72 37.68
CA ASN A 641 28.41 6.37 37.95
C ASN A 641 29.80 6.39 38.61
N LEU A 642 30.70 7.26 38.16
CA LEU A 642 32.03 7.46 38.78
C LEU A 642 31.96 8.05 40.19
N LEU A 643 30.92 8.85 40.50
CA LEU A 643 30.69 9.41 41.83
C LEU A 643 30.08 8.39 42.80
N ASN A 644 29.10 7.61 42.35
CA ASN A 644 28.39 6.63 43.17
C ASN A 644 29.22 5.37 43.43
N PHE A 645 29.88 4.82 42.40
CA PHE A 645 30.54 3.52 42.45
C PHE A 645 32.08 3.59 42.34
N GLY A 646 32.65 4.79 42.18
CA GLY A 646 34.10 4.96 42.01
C GLY A 646 34.87 5.27 43.30
N ASP A 647 36.17 4.97 43.25
CA ASP A 647 37.18 5.35 44.25
C ASP A 647 37.36 6.87 44.39
N LYS A 648 38.15 7.31 45.38
CA LYS A 648 38.46 8.73 45.63
C LYS A 648 38.92 9.48 44.35
N THR A 649 39.81 8.86 43.55
CA THR A 649 40.26 9.40 42.26
C THR A 649 39.12 9.51 41.25
N SER A 650 38.34 8.44 41.09
CA SER A 650 37.17 8.40 40.19
C SER A 650 36.12 9.45 40.53
N ARG A 651 35.91 9.74 41.81
CA ARG A 651 35.00 10.80 42.28
C ARG A 651 35.47 12.20 41.89
N ILE A 652 36.78 12.47 41.97
CA ILE A 652 37.37 13.74 41.50
C ILE A 652 37.15 13.91 39.99
N ILE A 653 37.41 12.84 39.22
CA ILE A 653 37.19 12.82 37.76
C ILE A 653 35.71 12.99 37.41
N GLY A 654 34.79 12.35 38.16
CA GLY A 654 33.35 12.55 38.02
C GLY A 654 32.95 14.00 38.28
N GLY A 655 33.50 14.65 39.31
CA GLY A 655 33.31 16.08 39.55
C GLY A 655 33.76 16.96 38.37
N ILE A 656 34.94 16.67 37.80
CA ILE A 656 35.44 17.36 36.59
C ILE A 656 34.50 17.16 35.40
N PHE A 657 33.97 15.95 35.18
CA PHE A 657 33.01 15.69 34.10
C PHE A 657 31.64 16.37 34.30
N ILE A 658 31.18 16.59 35.54
CA ILE A 658 29.99 17.42 35.80
C ILE A 658 30.24 18.87 35.36
N VAL A 659 31.36 19.47 35.79
CA VAL A 659 31.70 20.85 35.41
C VAL A 659 31.87 21.00 33.90
N LEU A 660 32.52 20.03 33.24
CA LEU A 660 32.69 20.00 31.80
C LEU A 660 31.34 19.88 31.07
N SER A 661 30.47 18.94 31.50
CA SER A 661 29.13 18.75 30.90
C SER A 661 28.25 20.01 31.02
N ALA A 662 28.28 20.69 32.18
CA ALA A 662 27.59 21.95 32.38
C ALA A 662 28.10 23.06 31.46
N GLY A 663 29.43 23.18 31.29
CA GLY A 663 30.04 24.15 30.36
C GLY A 663 29.65 23.91 28.91
N ILE A 664 29.60 22.64 28.47
CA ILE A 664 29.16 22.26 27.11
C ILE A 664 27.68 22.58 26.90
N ALA A 665 26.82 22.34 27.90
CA ALA A 665 25.39 22.65 27.81
C ALA A 665 25.13 24.16 27.65
N VAL A 666 25.87 25.01 28.37
CA VAL A 666 25.81 26.47 28.23
C VAL A 666 26.30 26.91 26.84
N TYR A 667 27.39 26.33 26.32
CA TYR A 667 27.87 26.60 24.97
C TYR A 667 26.82 26.22 23.89
N ALA A 668 26.18 25.06 24.04
CA ALA A 668 25.14 24.58 23.15
C ALA A 668 23.94 25.54 23.09
N LEU A 669 23.45 25.99 24.25
CA LEU A 669 22.35 26.97 24.35
C LEU A 669 22.72 28.30 23.69
N TYR A 670 23.94 28.81 23.92
CA TYR A 670 24.43 30.02 23.25
C TYR A 670 24.49 29.86 21.72
N ARG A 671 24.95 28.71 21.21
CA ARG A 671 24.96 28.42 19.76
C ARG A 671 23.55 28.33 19.18
N PHE A 672 22.61 27.71 19.89
CA PHE A 672 21.20 27.62 19.48
C PHE A 672 20.55 29.00 19.34
N GLU A 673 20.62 29.83 20.38
CA GLU A 673 20.06 31.18 20.40
C GLU A 673 20.70 32.08 19.34
N LYS A 674 22.04 32.07 19.23
CA LYS A 674 22.75 32.82 18.19
C LYS A 674 22.29 32.43 16.78
N ARG A 675 22.08 31.13 16.53
CA ARG A 675 21.63 30.62 15.22
C ARG A 675 20.16 30.95 14.95
N ALA A 676 19.28 30.79 15.93
CA ALA A 676 17.87 31.20 15.83
C ALA A 676 17.74 32.71 15.57
N TRP A 677 18.52 33.54 16.26
CA TRP A 677 18.59 34.99 16.06
C TRP A 677 19.04 35.37 14.64
N MET A 678 20.09 34.72 14.10
CA MET A 678 20.57 34.97 12.72
C MET A 678 19.54 34.56 11.67
N ILE A 679 18.89 33.39 11.84
CA ILE A 679 17.83 32.90 10.93
C ILE A 679 16.64 33.87 10.95
N ASN A 680 16.16 34.26 12.13
CA ASN A 680 15.02 35.18 12.29
C ASN A 680 15.30 36.57 11.72
N ARG A 681 16.55 37.06 11.82
CA ARG A 681 16.98 38.36 11.26
C ARG A 681 17.44 38.28 9.80
N ARG A 682 17.49 37.07 9.20
CA ARG A 682 17.89 36.81 7.81
C ARG A 682 19.27 37.39 7.48
N ILE A 683 20.23 37.17 8.37
CA ILE A 683 21.62 37.63 8.18
C ILE A 683 22.36 36.57 7.38
N ASP A 684 22.91 36.95 6.22
CA ASP A 684 23.74 36.06 5.42
C ASP A 684 25.11 35.84 6.10
N GLY A 685 25.45 34.57 6.35
CA GLY A 685 26.66 34.17 7.05
C GLY A 685 26.78 32.65 7.17
N ARG A 686 27.95 32.16 7.59
CA ARG A 686 28.15 30.71 7.82
C ARG A 686 27.47 30.31 9.13
N TYR A 687 26.54 29.37 9.03
CA TYR A 687 25.74 28.86 10.15
C TYR A 687 26.43 27.73 10.94
N ASP A 688 27.57 27.24 10.43
CA ASP A 688 28.29 26.06 10.90
C ASP A 688 29.00 26.29 12.25
N ASP A 689 29.33 25.22 12.97
CA ASP A 689 30.24 25.28 14.10
C ASP A 689 31.55 24.55 13.81
N LEU A 690 32.56 25.32 13.40
CA LEU A 690 33.89 24.82 13.05
C LEU A 690 34.79 24.57 14.28
N TRP A 691 34.44 25.10 15.45
CA TRP A 691 35.34 25.14 16.62
C TRP A 691 34.84 24.32 17.81
N GLY A 692 33.52 24.25 18.03
CA GLY A 692 32.92 23.51 19.14
C GLY A 692 33.44 22.06 19.28
N PRO A 693 33.36 21.21 18.23
CA PRO A 693 33.82 19.83 18.30
C PRO A 693 35.33 19.67 18.56
N ALA A 694 36.15 20.59 18.05
CA ALA A 694 37.60 20.57 18.26
C ALA A 694 37.97 20.91 19.71
N VAL A 695 37.34 21.94 20.28
CA VAL A 695 37.51 22.32 21.70
C VAL A 695 36.99 21.21 22.62
N LEU A 696 35.86 20.58 22.27
CA LEU A 696 35.32 19.42 23.00
C LEU A 696 36.33 18.27 23.05
N CYS A 697 36.88 17.87 21.90
CA CYS A 697 37.85 16.79 21.80
C CYS A 697 39.10 17.07 22.66
N LEU A 698 39.63 18.29 22.60
CA LEU A 698 40.77 18.73 23.41
C LEU A 698 40.48 18.60 24.92
N LEU A 699 39.32 19.07 25.38
CA LEU A 699 38.95 19.02 26.80
C LEU A 699 38.76 17.57 27.31
N LEU A 700 38.22 16.68 26.48
CA LEU A 700 38.10 15.25 26.80
C LEU A 700 39.47 14.56 26.87
N VAL A 701 40.38 14.87 25.95
CA VAL A 701 41.77 14.36 25.98
C VAL A 701 42.49 14.86 27.24
N VAL A 702 42.36 16.14 27.60
CA VAL A 702 42.92 16.68 28.85
C VAL A 702 42.34 15.97 30.08
N ALA A 703 41.02 15.73 30.13
CA ALA A 703 40.39 15.00 31.24
C ALA A 703 40.87 13.54 31.33
N LEU A 704 41.14 12.88 30.20
CA LEU A 704 41.72 11.53 30.16
C LEU A 704 43.19 11.50 30.60
N ILE A 705 43.99 12.52 30.23
CA ILE A 705 45.37 12.68 30.69
C ILE A 705 45.40 12.93 32.21
N VAL A 706 44.50 13.77 32.74
CA VAL A 706 44.35 14.01 34.18
C VAL A 706 43.93 12.73 34.91
N ASN A 707 43.00 11.95 34.37
CA ASN A 707 42.62 10.64 34.90
C ASN A 707 43.84 9.70 34.98
N PHE A 708 44.59 9.57 33.87
CA PHE A 708 45.79 8.72 33.82
C PHE A 708 46.84 9.18 34.85
N TYR A 709 47.15 10.47 34.92
CA TYR A 709 48.11 11.02 35.88
C TYR A 709 47.69 10.80 37.34
N LEU A 710 46.40 10.98 37.68
CA LEU A 710 45.85 10.73 39.02
C LEU A 710 45.67 9.24 39.37
N ARG A 711 45.97 8.33 38.44
CA ARG A 711 45.88 6.87 38.61
C ARG A 711 47.24 6.16 38.58
N PHE A 712 48.28 6.85 38.13
CA PHE A 712 49.68 6.42 38.17
C PHE A 712 50.50 7.13 39.29
N LYS A 713 49.81 7.83 40.20
CA LYS A 713 50.36 8.54 41.35
C LYS A 713 49.56 8.19 42.61
#